data_AF-A0A9Q0LUJ5-F1
#
_entry.id   AF-A0A9Q0LUJ5-F1
#
_cell.length_a   1.000
_cell.length_b   1.000
_cell.length_c   1.000
_cell.angle_alpha   90.00
_cell.angle_beta   90.00
_cell.angle_gamma   90.00
#
_symmetry.space_group_name_H-M   'P 1'
#
loop_
_entity.id
_entity.type
_entity.pdbx_description
1 polymer ?
#
loop_
_entity_poly.entity_id
_entity_poly.type
_entity_poly.pdbx_seq_one_letter_code
_entity_poly.pdbx_strand_id
1 'polypeptide(L)'
;MQNLNPFLLGKNSKKKSQIEDEENCFLKALENGISGFKLGTFCGGIFGLILTFADHQQQSPKQRLLSVIKSTTKEAALQGIGFGFSSFLYSLIDCPLEKKNQQKTNELVPKNINYQLFSRKFCMKEEKVVDNLNKINYESLKKQIENGKRREEELIKKISQLEDEKKNEKEKLDFQETMSSLNKEYAKKIEDLNQKIQNLEEENKILKEKLEFSTEIIATDKEKGEEIEEENAKLKETIENLKGKIESKRSVDLLEKELVGYINLRLKYDRDLINILPIGTKSADLLEAARNGVLLCKLINDSFPLTIDNRAINYEINEESSLENHNLCLNSAKWIGCNVSEIEPQSLLNGDESSILQLTWEIIKLGLFSNLKIIKHPEIVVLFDENNKKGLSQELIDEINKIPPENILLKWINYHIHRAGEKRIIQNFSEDLQQPIVFATLMNQLSPQLCPLAEFAKETDPDIQAKMIEKFASNLDCKQFISAQTIMSGKYDQLNAAFLALLFHTRSGISISKEQAQKIVFDDHDRAGTREERALRIWINSMGIQPKVYDLSKDLRDGLVILKVIDKIEPNLVNWKKVNLVPNDVFKKLENCNYVIELGKSLHLHLINISGENIQEGNKTLILGFVWQAMEYHIKTILTKLNVIQSGRITDKDIVTWANTKIESAGKQSSIPNFKDRSLQNGIFLIDLVYSISPKAINYNFIQSGNSDEECMNNALYAISLCRKIGASIFALPEDIVEVKSKMILIVVGELMRIDKLINQK
;
A
#
# COMPACT_ATOMS: atom_id res chain seq x y z
N MET A 1 -2.52 -5.19 -55.08
CA MET A 1 -3.16 -4.74 -56.35
C MET A 1 -4.61 -4.40 -56.04
N GLN A 2 -5.19 -3.23 -56.26
CA GLN A 2 -4.84 -2.00 -56.98
C GLN A 2 -5.62 -0.82 -56.35
N ASN A 3 -4.92 0.30 -56.15
CA ASN A 3 -5.26 1.71 -56.44
C ASN A 3 -6.68 2.31 -56.31
N LEU A 4 -6.61 3.58 -55.88
CA LEU A 4 -7.47 4.76 -56.17
C LEU A 4 -8.59 5.11 -55.18
N ASN A 5 -8.29 6.16 -54.41
CA ASN A 5 -9.25 7.19 -54.00
C ASN A 5 -9.85 7.83 -55.28
N PRO A 6 -11.16 8.15 -55.31
CA PRO A 6 -11.47 9.57 -55.29
C PRO A 6 -12.70 9.97 -54.45
N PHE A 7 -12.60 11.22 -54.05
CA PHE A 7 -13.54 12.13 -53.42
C PHE A 7 -15.02 12.06 -53.85
N LEU A 8 -15.87 12.28 -52.83
CA LEU A 8 -17.13 13.05 -52.85
C LEU A 8 -18.03 12.93 -54.09
N LEU A 9 -19.03 12.06 -54.01
CA LEU A 9 -20.46 12.25 -54.37
C LEU A 9 -21.11 10.84 -54.43
N GLY A 10 -21.94 10.48 -53.43
CA GLY A 10 -22.64 9.18 -53.42
C GLY A 10 -22.65 8.41 -52.09
N LYS A 11 -22.48 9.08 -50.94
CA LYS A 11 -22.33 8.42 -49.64
C LYS A 11 -23.60 7.77 -49.05
N ASN A 12 -24.80 7.96 -49.63
CA ASN A 12 -26.05 7.45 -49.02
C ASN A 12 -26.61 6.17 -49.66
N SER A 13 -26.37 5.89 -50.96
CA SER A 13 -26.91 4.67 -51.61
C SER A 13 -26.03 3.44 -51.41
N LYS A 14 -24.69 3.57 -51.50
CA LYS A 14 -23.75 2.47 -51.24
C LYS A 14 -23.76 1.97 -49.78
N LYS A 15 -24.17 2.82 -48.83
CA LYS A 15 -24.21 2.46 -47.40
C LYS A 15 -25.48 1.72 -47.00
N LYS A 16 -26.57 1.88 -47.75
CA LYS A 16 -27.84 1.18 -47.51
C LYS A 16 -27.76 -0.29 -47.94
N SER A 17 -27.12 -0.58 -49.08
CA SER A 17 -26.88 -1.96 -49.50
C SER A 17 -25.94 -2.70 -48.56
N GLN A 18 -24.96 -2.00 -47.97
CA GLN A 18 -24.00 -2.57 -47.03
C GLN A 18 -24.67 -3.06 -45.74
N ILE A 19 -25.68 -2.34 -45.23
CA ILE A 19 -26.46 -2.73 -44.06
C ILE A 19 -27.37 -3.92 -44.37
N GLU A 20 -28.02 -3.92 -45.54
CA GLU A 20 -28.89 -5.03 -45.98
C GLU A 20 -28.08 -6.31 -46.25
N ASP A 21 -26.85 -6.20 -46.77
CA ASP A 21 -25.94 -7.33 -47.00
C ASP A 21 -25.44 -7.94 -45.68
N GLU A 22 -25.08 -7.09 -44.71
CA GLU A 22 -24.65 -7.55 -43.38
C GLU A 22 -25.81 -8.15 -42.56
N GLU A 23 -27.03 -7.59 -42.67
CA GLU A 23 -28.25 -8.18 -42.08
C GLU A 23 -28.55 -9.57 -42.68
N ASN A 24 -28.46 -9.74 -44.00
CA ASN A 24 -28.68 -11.03 -44.66
C ASN A 24 -27.61 -12.08 -44.31
N CYS A 25 -26.36 -11.66 -44.13
CA CYS A 25 -25.29 -12.52 -43.63
C CYS A 25 -25.53 -12.96 -42.18
N PHE A 26 -26.04 -12.06 -41.34
CA PHE A 26 -26.40 -12.37 -39.95
C PHE A 26 -27.58 -13.34 -39.85
N LEU A 27 -28.61 -13.18 -40.68
CA LEU A 27 -29.75 -14.10 -40.74
C LEU A 27 -29.33 -15.51 -41.19
N LYS A 28 -28.45 -15.62 -42.19
CA LYS A 28 -27.86 -16.91 -42.60
C LYS A 28 -26.98 -17.54 -41.51
N ALA A 29 -26.28 -16.73 -40.71
CA ALA A 29 -25.48 -17.21 -39.58
C ALA A 29 -26.35 -17.79 -38.45
N LEU A 30 -27.52 -17.21 -38.20
CA LEU A 30 -28.53 -17.71 -37.27
C LEU A 30 -29.16 -19.04 -37.73
N GLU A 31 -29.48 -19.16 -39.03
CA GLU A 31 -30.03 -20.40 -39.61
C GLU A 31 -29.02 -21.56 -39.60
N ASN A 32 -27.73 -21.26 -39.83
CA ASN A 32 -26.65 -22.26 -39.91
C ASN A 32 -26.07 -22.69 -38.54
N GLY A 33 -26.59 -22.18 -37.42
CA GLY A 33 -26.23 -22.66 -36.08
C GLY A 33 -24.79 -22.35 -35.62
N ILE A 34 -24.26 -21.18 -35.99
CA ILE A 34 -22.91 -20.75 -35.60
C ILE A 34 -22.82 -20.50 -34.07
N SER A 35 -21.70 -20.85 -33.44
CA SER A 35 -21.50 -20.77 -31.99
C SER A 35 -21.59 -19.33 -31.44
N GLY A 36 -22.20 -19.18 -30.25
CA GLY A 36 -22.65 -17.90 -29.67
C GLY A 36 -21.58 -16.81 -29.54
N PHE A 37 -20.30 -17.16 -29.40
CA PHE A 37 -19.21 -16.18 -29.27
C PHE A 37 -18.90 -15.44 -30.59
N LYS A 38 -18.98 -16.13 -31.73
CA LYS A 38 -18.85 -15.51 -33.06
C LYS A 38 -20.08 -14.70 -33.45
N LEU A 39 -21.26 -15.09 -32.95
CA LEU A 39 -22.49 -14.33 -33.13
C LEU A 39 -22.46 -13.00 -32.37
N GLY A 40 -21.93 -12.99 -31.14
CA GLY A 40 -21.86 -11.79 -30.29
C GLY A 40 -20.97 -10.67 -30.83
N THR A 41 -19.83 -11.03 -31.44
CA THR A 41 -18.94 -10.07 -32.11
C THR A 41 -19.58 -9.47 -33.37
N PHE A 42 -20.36 -10.27 -34.11
CA PHE A 42 -21.11 -9.82 -35.28
C PHE A 42 -22.29 -8.90 -34.89
N CYS A 43 -23.02 -9.23 -33.81
CA CYS A 43 -24.08 -8.40 -33.25
C CYS A 43 -23.60 -7.01 -32.80
N GLY A 44 -22.43 -6.94 -32.15
CA GLY A 44 -21.84 -5.67 -31.72
C GLY A 44 -21.55 -4.71 -32.88
N GLY A 45 -21.10 -5.24 -34.02
CA GLY A 45 -20.86 -4.47 -35.25
C GLY A 45 -22.15 -3.91 -35.86
N ILE A 46 -23.20 -4.73 -35.94
CA ILE A 46 -24.50 -4.33 -36.49
C ILE A 46 -25.19 -3.29 -35.57
N PHE A 47 -25.13 -3.46 -34.25
CA PHE A 47 -25.67 -2.48 -33.30
C PHE A 47 -24.92 -1.15 -33.33
N GLY A 48 -23.58 -1.20 -33.50
CA GLY A 48 -22.76 -0.03 -33.75
C GLY A 48 -23.21 0.71 -35.02
N LEU A 49 -23.38 0.00 -36.14
CA LEU A 49 -23.86 0.57 -37.40
C LEU A 49 -25.29 1.16 -37.28
N ILE A 50 -26.23 0.46 -36.63
CA ILE A 50 -27.61 0.94 -36.45
C ILE A 50 -27.66 2.23 -35.62
N LEU A 51 -26.83 2.36 -34.57
CA LEU A 51 -26.79 3.56 -33.73
C LEU A 51 -26.06 4.73 -34.40
N THR A 52 -25.02 4.46 -35.20
CA THR A 52 -24.28 5.51 -35.92
C THR A 52 -25.14 6.20 -37.00
N PHE A 53 -26.22 5.56 -37.45
CA PHE A 53 -27.11 6.07 -38.51
C PHE A 53 -28.54 6.38 -38.05
N ALA A 54 -28.81 6.38 -36.73
CA ALA A 54 -30.14 6.58 -36.14
C ALA A 54 -30.70 8.01 -36.20
N ASP A 55 -30.08 8.91 -36.96
CA ASP A 55 -30.55 10.30 -37.13
C ASP A 55 -31.45 10.50 -38.37
N HIS A 56 -31.67 9.46 -39.18
CA HIS A 56 -32.63 9.52 -40.29
C HIS A 56 -33.92 8.76 -39.99
N GLN A 57 -35.01 9.52 -40.00
CA GLN A 57 -36.38 9.05 -39.84
C GLN A 57 -36.75 7.94 -40.83
N GLN A 58 -36.64 6.67 -40.44
CA GLN A 58 -37.48 5.57 -40.94
C GLN A 58 -37.41 4.34 -40.01
N GLN A 59 -38.58 3.89 -39.54
CA GLN A 59 -38.77 2.85 -38.51
C GLN A 59 -38.50 1.40 -38.95
N SER A 60 -38.02 1.13 -40.18
CA SER A 60 -38.04 -0.23 -40.73
C SER A 60 -36.94 -1.21 -40.26
N PRO A 61 -35.67 -0.82 -39.97
CA PRO A 61 -34.63 -1.80 -39.64
C PRO A 61 -34.77 -2.35 -38.21
N LYS A 62 -35.07 -1.46 -37.25
CA LYS A 62 -35.26 -1.79 -35.84
C LYS A 62 -36.41 -2.79 -35.61
N GLN A 63 -37.49 -2.68 -36.39
CA GLN A 63 -38.65 -3.57 -36.28
C GLN A 63 -38.38 -4.97 -36.85
N ARG A 64 -37.59 -5.10 -37.93
CA ARG A 64 -37.19 -6.41 -38.49
C ARG A 64 -36.26 -7.18 -37.55
N LEU A 65 -35.26 -6.52 -36.98
CA LEU A 65 -34.34 -7.15 -36.02
C LEU A 65 -35.10 -7.64 -34.77
N LEU A 66 -36.02 -6.81 -34.26
CA LEU A 66 -36.89 -7.18 -33.13
C LEU A 66 -37.85 -8.33 -33.45
N SER A 67 -38.34 -8.46 -34.69
CA SER A 67 -39.17 -9.61 -35.07
C SER A 67 -38.39 -10.92 -35.14
N VAL A 68 -37.14 -10.88 -35.61
CA VAL A 68 -36.28 -12.08 -35.72
C VAL A 68 -35.78 -12.54 -34.35
N ILE A 69 -35.43 -11.60 -33.45
CA ILE A 69 -35.08 -11.92 -32.06
C ILE A 69 -36.28 -12.59 -31.36
N LYS A 70 -37.50 -12.09 -31.59
CA LYS A 70 -38.73 -12.67 -31.03
C LYS A 70 -39.10 -14.04 -31.61
N SER A 71 -38.69 -14.36 -32.84
CA SER A 71 -38.95 -15.67 -33.46
C SER A 71 -37.86 -16.72 -33.20
N THR A 72 -36.76 -16.36 -32.53
CA THR A 72 -35.62 -17.27 -32.29
C THR A 72 -35.80 -18.04 -30.98
N THR A 73 -35.96 -19.36 -31.06
CA THR A 73 -36.18 -20.26 -29.91
C THR A 73 -34.94 -21.02 -29.45
N LYS A 74 -33.77 -20.77 -30.07
CA LYS A 74 -32.50 -21.46 -29.76
C LYS A 74 -31.69 -20.71 -28.70
N GLU A 75 -31.48 -21.35 -27.55
CA GLU A 75 -30.85 -20.81 -26.35
C GLU A 75 -29.42 -20.26 -26.57
N ALA A 76 -28.62 -20.95 -27.39
CA ALA A 76 -27.26 -20.51 -27.74
C ALA A 76 -27.21 -19.20 -28.57
N ALA A 77 -28.26 -18.92 -29.35
CA ALA A 77 -28.37 -17.68 -30.13
C ALA A 77 -28.75 -16.49 -29.23
N LEU A 78 -29.63 -16.71 -28.25
CA LEU A 78 -30.00 -15.71 -27.25
C LEU A 78 -28.82 -15.34 -26.34
N GLN A 79 -28.03 -16.33 -25.92
CA GLN A 79 -26.79 -16.09 -25.17
C GLN A 79 -25.75 -15.31 -25.97
N GLY A 80 -25.58 -15.61 -27.27
CA GLY A 80 -24.69 -14.85 -28.15
C GLY A 80 -25.10 -13.40 -28.34
N ILE A 81 -26.41 -13.13 -28.45
CA ILE A 81 -26.95 -11.77 -28.52
C ILE A 81 -26.71 -11.00 -27.21
N GLY A 82 -26.88 -11.65 -26.06
CA GLY A 82 -26.60 -11.07 -24.74
C GLY A 82 -25.13 -10.68 -24.55
N PHE A 83 -24.20 -11.53 -24.97
CA PHE A 83 -22.76 -11.24 -24.94
C PHE A 83 -22.37 -10.07 -25.86
N GLY A 84 -22.98 -9.97 -27.05
CA GLY A 84 -22.74 -8.84 -27.95
C GLY A 84 -23.19 -7.50 -27.35
N PHE A 85 -24.30 -7.50 -26.61
CA PHE A 85 -24.83 -6.32 -25.94
C PHE A 85 -23.96 -5.86 -24.76
N SER A 86 -23.40 -6.80 -23.99
CA SER A 86 -22.50 -6.48 -22.87
C SER A 86 -21.14 -5.96 -23.36
N SER A 87 -20.61 -6.52 -24.46
CA SER A 87 -19.35 -6.07 -25.07
C SER A 87 -19.47 -4.66 -25.68
N PHE A 88 -20.63 -4.31 -26.25
CA PHE A 88 -20.93 -2.95 -26.71
C PHE A 88 -21.05 -1.92 -25.56
N LEU A 89 -21.64 -2.32 -24.43
CA LEU A 89 -21.68 -1.47 -23.23
C LEU A 89 -20.28 -1.25 -22.64
N TYR A 90 -19.41 -2.25 -22.73
CA TYR A 90 -18.00 -2.14 -22.33
C TYR A 90 -17.21 -1.16 -23.22
N SER A 91 -17.42 -1.16 -24.54
CA SER A 91 -16.68 -0.25 -25.45
C SER A 91 -17.12 1.22 -25.35
N LEU A 92 -18.32 1.50 -24.85
CA LEU A 92 -18.79 2.85 -24.54
C LEU A 92 -18.14 3.44 -23.26
N ILE A 93 -17.57 2.60 -22.39
CA ILE A 93 -16.98 3.02 -21.11
C ILE A 93 -15.50 3.44 -21.27
N ASP A 94 -14.81 3.01 -22.34
CA ASP A 94 -13.37 3.18 -22.55
C ASP A 94 -12.96 4.34 -23.51
N CYS A 95 -13.79 5.36 -23.70
CA CYS A 95 -13.47 6.49 -24.61
C CYS A 95 -13.16 7.81 -23.86
N PRO A 96 -11.95 8.40 -23.96
CA PRO A 96 -11.62 9.69 -23.35
C PRO A 96 -12.04 10.88 -24.24
N LEU A 97 -13.05 11.63 -23.74
CA LEU A 97 -13.47 13.03 -23.97
C LEU A 97 -12.90 13.85 -25.15
N GLU A 98 -13.80 14.47 -25.94
CA GLU A 98 -13.60 15.83 -26.46
C GLU A 98 -14.60 16.83 -25.84
N LYS A 99 -14.03 17.80 -25.12
CA LYS A 99 -14.70 18.98 -24.58
C LYS A 99 -15.09 19.93 -25.71
N LYS A 100 -16.37 20.26 -25.84
CA LYS A 100 -16.82 21.62 -26.20
C LYS A 100 -18.21 21.88 -25.63
N ASN A 101 -18.32 23.03 -24.98
CA ASN A 101 -19.51 23.65 -24.37
C ASN A 101 -19.88 23.22 -22.94
N GLN A 102 -19.02 23.57 -21.98
CA GLN A 102 -19.50 23.98 -20.65
C GLN A 102 -20.07 25.40 -20.75
N GLN A 103 -21.37 25.50 -21.03
CA GLN A 103 -22.25 26.55 -20.52
C GLN A 103 -23.67 25.99 -20.53
N LYS A 104 -24.24 25.83 -19.33
CA LYS A 104 -25.53 25.20 -18.99
C LYS A 104 -25.53 23.67 -18.94
N THR A 105 -25.20 23.13 -17.77
CA THR A 105 -25.99 22.14 -16.99
C THR A 105 -25.13 21.63 -15.85
N ASN A 106 -25.29 22.24 -14.67
CA ASN A 106 -25.08 21.48 -13.43
C ASN A 106 -26.26 20.49 -13.32
N GLU A 107 -25.97 19.31 -12.78
CA GLU A 107 -26.85 18.12 -12.68
C GLU A 107 -26.91 17.26 -13.94
N LEU A 108 -26.10 16.18 -13.95
CA LEU A 108 -26.47 14.82 -14.38
C LEU A 108 -25.20 13.94 -14.43
N VAL A 109 -24.77 13.48 -13.25
CA VAL A 109 -24.11 12.16 -13.14
C VAL A 109 -25.25 11.14 -13.01
N PRO A 110 -25.28 10.04 -13.79
CA PRO A 110 -26.36 9.08 -13.74
C PRO A 110 -26.26 8.25 -12.46
N LYS A 111 -26.87 8.74 -11.39
CA LYS A 111 -27.35 7.90 -10.29
C LYS A 111 -28.54 7.08 -10.80
N ASN A 112 -28.49 5.79 -10.52
CA ASN A 112 -29.63 4.89 -10.44
C ASN A 112 -30.44 4.75 -11.73
N ILE A 113 -30.19 3.65 -12.44
CA ILE A 113 -31.23 3.03 -13.26
C ILE A 113 -32.45 2.85 -12.35
N ASN A 114 -33.50 3.51 -12.79
CA ASN A 114 -34.57 4.04 -11.99
C ASN A 114 -35.62 2.93 -11.77
N TYR A 115 -35.44 2.09 -10.74
CA TYR A 115 -36.50 1.21 -10.23
C TYR A 115 -37.76 2.01 -9.82
N GLN A 116 -37.63 3.33 -9.61
CA GLN A 116 -38.75 4.27 -9.41
C GLN A 116 -39.56 4.58 -10.69
N LEU A 117 -39.03 4.37 -11.90
CA LEU A 117 -39.77 4.58 -13.16
C LEU A 117 -40.62 3.35 -13.55
N PHE A 118 -40.21 2.14 -13.15
CA PHE A 118 -41.02 0.93 -13.34
C PHE A 118 -42.14 0.81 -12.30
N SER A 119 -41.88 1.21 -11.05
CA SER A 119 -42.90 1.29 -9.99
C SER A 119 -43.90 2.43 -10.21
N ARG A 120 -43.51 3.59 -10.78
CA ARG A 120 -44.47 4.67 -11.10
C ARG A 120 -45.44 4.35 -12.24
N LYS A 121 -45.06 3.53 -13.22
CA LYS A 121 -45.97 3.17 -14.33
C LYS A 121 -46.96 2.07 -13.97
N PHE A 122 -46.65 1.21 -12.99
CA PHE A 122 -47.59 0.24 -12.44
C PHE A 122 -48.53 0.86 -11.40
N CYS A 123 -48.02 1.75 -10.53
CA CYS A 123 -48.83 2.41 -9.50
C CYS A 123 -49.89 3.38 -10.09
N MET A 124 -49.61 4.04 -11.22
CA MET A 124 -50.60 4.90 -11.91
C MET A 124 -51.76 4.14 -12.59
N LYS A 125 -51.69 2.81 -12.72
CA LYS A 125 -52.82 2.00 -13.21
C LYS A 125 -53.72 1.49 -12.10
N GLU A 126 -53.21 1.28 -10.88
CA GLU A 126 -54.02 0.87 -9.73
C GLU A 126 -54.77 2.05 -9.10
N GLU A 127 -54.20 3.26 -9.06
CA GLU A 127 -54.93 4.47 -8.62
C GLU A 127 -56.16 4.75 -9.48
N LYS A 128 -56.09 4.54 -10.80
CA LYS A 128 -57.24 4.71 -11.70
C LYS A 128 -58.31 3.62 -11.54
N VAL A 129 -57.94 2.43 -11.08
CA VAL A 129 -58.90 1.32 -10.82
C VAL A 129 -59.57 1.52 -9.47
N VAL A 130 -58.82 1.91 -8.44
CA VAL A 130 -59.35 2.28 -7.11
C VAL A 130 -60.21 3.55 -7.18
N ASP A 131 -59.82 4.57 -7.96
CA ASP A 131 -60.63 5.78 -8.20
C ASP A 131 -61.89 5.50 -9.02
N ASN A 132 -61.87 4.52 -9.93
CA ASN A 132 -63.08 4.11 -10.68
C ASN A 132 -64.02 3.25 -9.82
N LEU A 133 -63.50 2.41 -8.93
CA LEU A 133 -64.31 1.64 -7.97
C LEU A 133 -64.94 2.55 -6.89
N ASN A 134 -64.24 3.59 -6.43
CA ASN A 134 -64.78 4.60 -5.52
C ASN A 134 -65.74 5.61 -6.18
N LYS A 135 -65.80 5.66 -7.53
CA LYS A 135 -66.71 6.53 -8.29
C LYS A 135 -68.07 5.89 -8.61
N ILE A 136 -68.25 4.59 -8.39
CA ILE A 136 -69.59 3.98 -8.43
C ILE A 136 -70.23 4.24 -7.08
N ASN A 137 -70.92 5.37 -7.01
CA ASN A 137 -71.50 5.98 -5.82
C ASN A 137 -72.64 5.13 -5.25
N TYR A 138 -72.27 4.01 -4.62
CA TYR A 138 -73.17 3.07 -3.95
C TYR A 138 -74.02 3.76 -2.89
N GLU A 139 -73.49 4.81 -2.25
CA GLU A 139 -74.21 5.66 -1.32
C GLU A 139 -75.23 6.59 -2.01
N SER A 140 -74.90 7.17 -3.17
CA SER A 140 -75.87 7.96 -3.95
C SER A 140 -76.97 7.09 -4.54
N LEU A 141 -76.67 5.87 -4.95
CA LEU A 141 -77.69 4.93 -5.41
C LEU A 141 -78.58 4.49 -4.24
N LYS A 142 -78.01 4.15 -3.07
CA LYS A 142 -78.77 3.90 -1.83
C LYS A 142 -79.65 5.10 -1.44
N LYS A 143 -79.13 6.33 -1.50
CA LYS A 143 -79.90 7.55 -1.23
C LYS A 143 -81.01 7.80 -2.24
N GLN A 144 -80.81 7.49 -3.52
CA GLN A 144 -81.86 7.60 -4.53
C GLN A 144 -82.97 6.56 -4.32
N ILE A 145 -82.61 5.33 -3.93
CA ILE A 145 -83.56 4.29 -3.57
C ILE A 145 -84.34 4.68 -2.31
N GLU A 146 -83.66 5.21 -1.29
CA GLU A 146 -84.28 5.62 -0.03
C GLU A 146 -85.19 6.85 -0.19
N ASN A 147 -84.81 7.80 -1.06
CA ASN A 147 -85.67 8.91 -1.46
C ASN A 147 -86.85 8.47 -2.33
N GLY A 148 -86.66 7.43 -3.16
CA GLY A 148 -87.74 6.79 -3.91
C GLY A 148 -88.79 6.18 -2.97
N LYS A 149 -88.33 5.39 -2.00
CA LYS A 149 -89.19 4.78 -0.96
C LYS A 149 -89.92 5.81 -0.10
N ARG A 150 -89.25 6.91 0.29
CA ARG A 150 -89.91 8.01 1.03
C ARG A 150 -90.99 8.72 0.22
N ARG A 151 -90.76 8.96 -1.08
CA ARG A 151 -91.78 9.55 -1.95
C ARG A 151 -92.97 8.61 -2.18
N GLU A 152 -92.71 7.32 -2.23
CA GLU A 152 -93.76 6.29 -2.29
C GLU A 152 -94.64 6.32 -1.03
N GLU A 153 -94.05 6.35 0.17
CA GLU A 153 -94.79 6.47 1.44
C GLU A 153 -95.58 7.78 1.56
N GLU A 154 -95.04 8.90 1.07
CA GLU A 154 -95.74 10.20 1.03
C GLU A 154 -96.91 10.20 0.04
N LEU A 155 -96.77 9.53 -1.11
CA LEU A 155 -97.85 9.37 -2.08
C LEU A 155 -98.94 8.45 -1.52
N ILE A 156 -98.60 7.34 -0.85
CA ILE A 156 -99.57 6.45 -0.19
C ILE A 156 -100.37 7.20 0.87
N LYS A 157 -99.73 8.08 1.67
CA LYS A 157 -100.44 8.92 2.65
C LYS A 157 -101.37 9.96 2.01
N LYS A 158 -100.96 10.56 0.88
CA LYS A 158 -101.82 11.49 0.11
C LYS A 158 -102.98 10.76 -0.57
N ILE A 159 -102.78 9.52 -1.01
CA ILE A 159 -103.83 8.67 -1.60
C ILE A 159 -104.86 8.31 -0.54
N SER A 160 -104.43 7.90 0.66
CA SER A 160 -105.33 7.63 1.79
C SER A 160 -106.17 8.86 2.18
N GLN A 161 -105.61 10.07 2.13
CA GLN A 161 -106.35 11.31 2.41
C GLN A 161 -107.32 11.71 1.29
N LEU A 162 -107.05 11.35 0.03
CA LEU A 162 -107.91 11.65 -1.12
C LEU A 162 -109.00 10.58 -1.35
N GLU A 163 -108.79 9.35 -0.87
CA GLU A 163 -109.81 8.28 -0.86
C GLU A 163 -110.96 8.58 0.13
N ASP A 164 -110.70 9.32 1.21
CA ASP A 164 -111.71 9.75 2.18
C ASP A 164 -112.55 10.96 1.71
N GLU A 165 -112.08 11.74 0.73
CA GLU A 165 -112.74 12.97 0.26
C GLU A 165 -113.60 12.83 -1.01
N LYS A 166 -113.70 11.65 -1.64
CA LYS A 166 -114.42 11.49 -2.93
C LYS A 166 -115.60 10.51 -2.88
N LYS A 167 -116.79 11.04 -3.20
CA LYS A 167 -118.10 10.37 -3.10
C LYS A 167 -118.66 9.78 -4.40
N ASN A 168 -117.85 9.62 -5.46
CA ASN A 168 -118.31 9.12 -6.76
C ASN A 168 -117.44 7.96 -7.29
N GLU A 169 -118.04 6.79 -7.52
CA GLU A 169 -117.38 5.52 -7.90
C GLU A 169 -116.69 5.55 -9.28
N LYS A 170 -117.04 6.49 -10.16
CA LYS A 170 -116.52 6.53 -11.55
C LYS A 170 -115.09 7.07 -11.65
N GLU A 171 -114.66 7.94 -10.73
CA GLU A 171 -113.27 8.42 -10.66
C GLU A 171 -112.33 7.43 -9.95
N LYS A 172 -112.89 6.47 -9.20
CA LYS A 172 -112.13 5.44 -8.47
C LYS A 172 -111.55 4.37 -9.40
N LEU A 173 -112.29 4.03 -10.47
CA LEU A 173 -111.90 3.02 -11.46
C LEU A 173 -110.77 3.51 -12.38
N ASP A 174 -110.84 4.77 -12.82
CA ASP A 174 -109.84 5.38 -13.71
C ASP A 174 -108.48 5.57 -13.00
N PHE A 175 -108.51 5.85 -11.70
CA PHE A 175 -107.31 5.95 -10.84
C PHE A 175 -106.66 4.58 -10.54
N GLN A 176 -107.45 3.52 -10.38
CA GLN A 176 -106.93 2.16 -10.17
C GLN A 176 -106.19 1.62 -11.41
N GLU A 177 -106.66 1.93 -12.62
CA GLU A 177 -105.99 1.52 -13.86
C GLU A 177 -104.66 2.25 -14.06
N THR A 178 -104.58 3.56 -13.76
CA THR A 178 -103.31 4.30 -13.83
C THR A 178 -102.30 3.85 -12.78
N MET A 179 -102.74 3.51 -11.57
CA MET A 179 -101.87 2.99 -10.51
C MET A 179 -101.27 1.60 -10.81
N SER A 180 -102.05 0.73 -11.45
CA SER A 180 -101.58 -0.59 -11.90
C SER A 180 -100.48 -0.50 -12.96
N SER A 181 -100.58 0.49 -13.87
CA SER A 181 -99.55 0.71 -14.88
C SER A 181 -98.25 1.25 -14.27
N LEU A 182 -98.34 2.17 -13.30
CA LEU A 182 -97.17 2.76 -12.65
C LEU A 182 -96.39 1.75 -11.80
N ASN A 183 -97.10 0.90 -11.03
CA ASN A 183 -96.48 -0.15 -10.22
C ASN A 183 -95.73 -1.19 -11.07
N LYS A 184 -96.27 -1.55 -12.24
CA LYS A 184 -95.57 -2.41 -13.21
C LYS A 184 -94.30 -1.76 -13.76
N GLU A 185 -94.30 -0.45 -13.98
CA GLU A 185 -93.13 0.28 -14.46
C GLU A 185 -92.00 0.32 -13.42
N TYR A 186 -92.33 0.58 -12.14
CA TYR A 186 -91.35 0.60 -11.06
C TYR A 186 -90.79 -0.79 -10.73
N ALA A 187 -91.63 -1.83 -10.75
CA ALA A 187 -91.17 -3.21 -10.56
C ALA A 187 -90.13 -3.62 -11.61
N LYS A 188 -90.37 -3.25 -12.88
CA LYS A 188 -89.44 -3.52 -13.98
C LYS A 188 -88.11 -2.77 -13.84
N LYS A 189 -88.15 -1.52 -13.39
CA LYS A 189 -86.92 -0.73 -13.11
C LYS A 189 -86.09 -1.32 -11.97
N ILE A 190 -86.73 -1.91 -10.95
CA ILE A 190 -86.03 -2.58 -9.84
C ILE A 190 -85.38 -3.88 -10.32
N GLU A 191 -86.06 -4.64 -11.17
CA GLU A 191 -85.52 -5.88 -11.76
C GLU A 191 -84.30 -5.61 -12.64
N ASP A 192 -84.36 -4.59 -13.51
CA ASP A 192 -83.23 -4.14 -14.34
C ASP A 192 -82.02 -3.66 -13.49
N LEU A 193 -82.29 -3.05 -12.33
CA LEU A 193 -81.23 -2.61 -11.40
C LEU A 193 -80.57 -3.79 -10.69
N ASN A 194 -81.36 -4.79 -10.26
CA ASN A 194 -80.83 -5.99 -9.62
C ASN A 194 -79.96 -6.81 -10.59
N GLN A 195 -80.37 -6.92 -11.86
CA GLN A 195 -79.59 -7.59 -12.89
C GLN A 195 -78.24 -6.88 -13.13
N LYS A 196 -78.21 -5.54 -13.10
CA LYS A 196 -76.96 -4.78 -13.20
C LYS A 196 -76.04 -4.97 -11.99
N ILE A 197 -76.58 -5.12 -10.79
CA ILE A 197 -75.78 -5.38 -9.58
C ILE A 197 -75.12 -6.76 -9.69
N GLN A 198 -75.87 -7.78 -10.12
CA GLN A 198 -75.36 -9.15 -10.25
C GLN A 198 -74.19 -9.22 -11.25
N ASN A 199 -74.30 -8.52 -12.38
CA ASN A 199 -73.21 -8.45 -13.37
C ASN A 199 -71.97 -7.72 -12.81
N LEU A 200 -72.15 -6.67 -12.01
CA LEU A 200 -71.05 -5.92 -11.38
C LEU A 200 -70.36 -6.72 -10.26
N GLU A 201 -71.07 -7.63 -9.59
CA GLU A 201 -70.49 -8.53 -8.59
C GLU A 201 -69.60 -9.60 -9.25
N GLU A 202 -70.02 -10.16 -10.39
CA GLU A 202 -69.21 -11.09 -11.18
C GLU A 202 -67.94 -10.43 -11.76
N GLU A 203 -68.06 -9.21 -12.29
CA GLU A 203 -66.89 -8.44 -12.76
C GLU A 203 -65.88 -8.16 -11.64
N ASN A 204 -66.35 -7.84 -10.42
CA ASN A 204 -65.48 -7.63 -9.26
C ASN A 204 -64.74 -8.90 -8.83
N LYS A 205 -65.40 -10.07 -8.92
CA LYS A 205 -64.75 -11.35 -8.60
C LYS A 205 -63.57 -11.63 -9.53
N ILE A 206 -63.76 -11.43 -10.84
CA ILE A 206 -62.71 -11.61 -11.85
C ILE A 206 -61.56 -10.61 -11.66
N LEU A 207 -61.86 -9.37 -11.28
CA LEU A 207 -60.84 -8.36 -11.00
C LEU A 207 -60.01 -8.71 -9.77
N LYS A 208 -60.63 -9.29 -8.73
CA LYS A 208 -59.94 -9.68 -7.49
C LYS A 208 -58.98 -10.85 -7.70
N GLU A 209 -59.39 -11.87 -8.46
CA GLU A 209 -58.52 -12.99 -8.85
C GLU A 209 -57.31 -12.52 -9.70
N LYS A 210 -57.52 -11.55 -10.61
CA LYS A 210 -56.43 -10.95 -11.38
C LYS A 210 -55.46 -10.13 -10.51
N LEU A 211 -55.97 -9.47 -9.48
CA LEU A 211 -55.16 -8.69 -8.54
C LEU A 211 -54.25 -9.62 -7.71
N GLU A 212 -54.81 -10.70 -7.16
CA GLU A 212 -54.05 -11.69 -6.37
C GLU A 212 -52.91 -12.33 -7.17
N PHE A 213 -53.17 -12.71 -8.42
CA PHE A 213 -52.14 -13.23 -9.33
C PHE A 213 -51.04 -12.19 -9.64
N SER A 214 -51.41 -10.92 -9.81
CA SER A 214 -50.44 -9.85 -10.05
C SER A 214 -49.55 -9.55 -8.83
N THR A 215 -50.09 -9.66 -7.60
CA THR A 215 -49.30 -9.50 -6.37
C THR A 215 -48.28 -10.62 -6.16
N GLU A 216 -48.60 -11.84 -6.56
CA GLU A 216 -47.68 -13.00 -6.44
C GLU A 216 -46.49 -12.89 -7.42
N ILE A 217 -46.72 -12.37 -8.63
CA ILE A 217 -45.66 -12.04 -9.59
C ILE A 217 -44.75 -10.92 -9.05
N ILE A 218 -45.34 -9.88 -8.43
CA ILE A 218 -44.55 -8.76 -7.86
C ILE A 218 -43.68 -9.22 -6.68
N ALA A 219 -44.14 -10.19 -5.88
CA ALA A 219 -43.37 -10.74 -4.77
C ALA A 219 -42.12 -11.51 -5.27
N THR A 220 -42.29 -12.36 -6.29
CA THR A 220 -41.19 -13.13 -6.89
C THR A 220 -40.19 -12.26 -7.66
N ASP A 221 -40.63 -11.17 -8.28
CA ASP A 221 -39.74 -10.19 -8.91
C ASP A 221 -38.95 -9.34 -7.90
N LYS A 222 -39.48 -9.13 -6.69
CA LYS A 222 -38.75 -8.47 -5.60
C LYS A 222 -37.64 -9.35 -5.02
N GLU A 223 -37.91 -10.62 -4.77
CA GLU A 223 -36.90 -11.58 -4.28
C GLU A 223 -35.72 -11.71 -5.26
N LYS A 224 -36.00 -11.80 -6.58
CA LYS A 224 -34.96 -11.79 -7.62
C LYS A 224 -34.19 -10.46 -7.67
N GLY A 225 -34.85 -9.34 -7.40
CA GLY A 225 -34.21 -8.03 -7.33
C GLY A 225 -33.23 -7.93 -6.15
N GLU A 226 -33.62 -8.45 -4.98
CA GLU A 226 -32.77 -8.50 -3.79
C GLU A 226 -31.56 -9.43 -3.98
N GLU A 227 -31.76 -10.59 -4.61
CA GLU A 227 -30.66 -11.53 -4.96
C GLU A 227 -29.64 -10.90 -5.93
N ILE A 228 -30.11 -10.16 -6.93
CA ILE A 228 -29.26 -9.40 -7.86
C ILE A 228 -28.52 -8.25 -7.16
N GLU A 229 -29.14 -7.55 -6.21
CA GLU A 229 -28.48 -6.50 -5.43
C GLU A 229 -27.38 -7.08 -4.53
N GLU A 230 -27.61 -8.25 -3.92
CA GLU A 230 -26.62 -8.95 -3.12
C GLU A 230 -25.43 -9.45 -3.97
N GLU A 231 -25.68 -10.03 -5.15
CA GLU A 231 -24.62 -10.41 -6.09
C GLU A 231 -23.82 -9.19 -6.59
N ASN A 232 -24.49 -8.07 -6.89
CA ASN A 232 -23.81 -6.84 -7.28
C ASN A 232 -22.95 -6.25 -6.16
N ALA A 233 -23.37 -6.38 -4.90
CA ALA A 233 -22.57 -5.98 -3.75
C ALA A 233 -21.31 -6.85 -3.62
N LYS A 234 -21.45 -8.18 -3.73
CA LYS A 234 -20.32 -9.14 -3.74
C LYS A 234 -19.35 -8.88 -4.91
N LEU A 235 -19.88 -8.55 -6.09
CA LEU A 235 -19.06 -8.23 -7.26
C LEU A 235 -18.30 -6.91 -7.08
N LYS A 236 -18.93 -5.87 -6.51
CA LYS A 236 -18.26 -4.60 -6.18
C LYS A 236 -17.13 -4.81 -5.18
N GLU A 237 -17.35 -5.60 -4.13
CA GLU A 237 -16.31 -5.94 -3.16
C GLU A 237 -15.15 -6.71 -3.83
N THR A 238 -15.47 -7.68 -4.70
CA THR A 238 -14.46 -8.43 -5.46
C THR A 238 -13.64 -7.52 -6.39
N ILE A 239 -14.29 -6.59 -7.10
CA ILE A 239 -13.63 -5.61 -7.97
C ILE A 239 -12.70 -4.72 -7.16
N GLU A 240 -13.14 -4.24 -5.99
CA GLU A 240 -12.32 -3.38 -5.13
C GLU A 240 -11.10 -4.14 -4.59
N ASN A 241 -11.29 -5.40 -4.18
CA ASN A 241 -10.18 -6.28 -3.79
C ASN A 241 -9.20 -6.53 -4.94
N LEU A 242 -9.69 -6.73 -6.17
CA LEU A 242 -8.84 -6.89 -7.36
C LEU A 242 -8.09 -5.61 -7.72
N LYS A 243 -8.73 -4.44 -7.62
CA LYS A 243 -8.07 -3.14 -7.81
C LYS A 243 -6.95 -2.95 -6.79
N GLY A 244 -7.19 -3.25 -5.52
CA GLY A 244 -6.18 -3.20 -4.47
C GLY A 244 -4.98 -4.10 -4.77
N LYS A 245 -5.22 -5.34 -5.25
CA LYS A 245 -4.15 -6.27 -5.67
C LYS A 245 -3.37 -5.79 -6.89
N ILE A 246 -4.03 -5.16 -7.86
CA ILE A 246 -3.37 -4.60 -9.05
C ILE A 246 -2.51 -3.40 -8.65
N GLU A 247 -3.02 -2.53 -7.78
CA GLU A 247 -2.29 -1.34 -7.32
C GLU A 247 -1.08 -1.71 -6.45
N SER A 248 -1.20 -2.73 -5.60
CA SER A 248 -0.06 -3.26 -4.84
C SER A 248 1.00 -3.84 -5.77
N LYS A 249 0.62 -4.67 -6.75
CA LYS A 249 1.59 -5.24 -7.71
C LYS A 249 2.29 -4.16 -8.54
N ARG A 250 1.55 -3.16 -9.03
CA ARG A 250 2.15 -2.01 -9.74
C ARG A 250 3.15 -1.24 -8.89
N SER A 251 2.90 -1.11 -7.59
CA SER A 251 3.81 -0.42 -6.67
C SER A 251 5.09 -1.22 -6.43
N VAL A 252 4.98 -2.55 -6.34
CA VAL A 252 6.12 -3.47 -6.25
C VAL A 252 6.96 -3.42 -7.52
N ASP A 253 6.32 -3.51 -8.70
CA ASP A 253 7.03 -3.48 -9.99
C ASP A 253 7.74 -2.14 -10.23
N LEU A 254 7.12 -1.03 -9.80
CA LEU A 254 7.73 0.30 -9.84
C LEU A 254 8.97 0.36 -8.93
N LEU A 255 8.86 -0.13 -7.69
CA LEU A 255 9.98 -0.16 -6.76
C LEU A 255 11.13 -1.01 -7.33
N GLU A 256 10.87 -2.23 -7.80
CA GLU A 256 11.89 -3.10 -8.42
C GLU A 256 12.64 -2.38 -9.54
N LYS A 257 11.90 -1.73 -10.45
CA LYS A 257 12.47 -0.97 -11.56
C LYS A 257 13.40 0.15 -11.09
N GLU A 258 13.00 0.92 -10.08
CA GLU A 258 13.83 2.01 -9.54
C GLU A 258 15.07 1.49 -8.81
N LEU A 259 14.96 0.38 -8.06
CA LEU A 259 16.08 -0.28 -7.40
C LEU A 259 17.09 -0.81 -8.43
N VAL A 260 16.63 -1.50 -9.47
CA VAL A 260 17.48 -1.98 -10.57
C VAL A 260 18.19 -0.83 -11.27
N GLY A 261 17.46 0.27 -11.54
CA GLY A 261 18.03 1.47 -12.14
C GLY A 261 19.15 2.08 -11.30
N TYR A 262 19.02 2.06 -9.98
CA TYR A 262 20.06 2.51 -9.05
C TYR A 262 21.25 1.56 -8.99
N ILE A 263 21.02 0.26 -8.87
CA ILE A 263 22.06 -0.77 -8.85
C ILE A 263 22.93 -0.70 -10.12
N ASN A 264 22.30 -0.66 -11.29
CA ASN A 264 22.98 -0.57 -12.57
C ASN A 264 23.81 0.71 -12.71
N LEU A 265 23.39 1.81 -12.09
CA LEU A 265 24.15 3.07 -12.09
C LEU A 265 25.39 2.97 -11.19
N ARG A 266 25.20 2.48 -9.96
CA ARG A 266 26.24 2.48 -8.92
C ARG A 266 27.29 1.40 -9.10
N LEU A 267 26.88 0.19 -9.46
CA LEU A 267 27.75 -0.99 -9.55
C LEU A 267 28.24 -1.28 -10.97
N LYS A 268 27.96 -0.41 -11.95
CA LYS A 268 28.29 -0.60 -13.38
C LYS A 268 29.71 -1.08 -13.66
N TYR A 269 30.67 -0.64 -12.84
CA TYR A 269 32.10 -0.90 -13.04
C TYR A 269 32.67 -1.92 -12.04
N ASP A 270 31.81 -2.59 -11.25
CA ASP A 270 32.26 -3.65 -10.36
C ASP A 270 32.69 -4.88 -11.18
N ARG A 271 33.93 -5.32 -10.95
CA ARG A 271 34.55 -6.39 -11.74
C ARG A 271 33.92 -7.75 -11.48
N ASP A 272 33.43 -7.97 -10.26
CA ASP A 272 32.89 -9.27 -9.84
C ASP A 272 31.44 -9.46 -10.33
N LEU A 273 30.77 -8.35 -10.67
CA LEU A 273 29.37 -8.34 -11.11
C LEU A 273 29.23 -8.23 -12.64
N ILE A 274 30.31 -8.35 -13.41
CA ILE A 274 30.28 -8.15 -14.87
C ILE A 274 29.34 -9.12 -15.62
N ASN A 275 29.12 -10.30 -15.04
CA ASN A 275 28.22 -11.32 -15.61
C ASN A 275 26.75 -11.15 -15.18
N ILE A 276 26.49 -10.26 -14.22
CA ILE A 276 25.17 -9.98 -13.65
C ILE A 276 24.64 -8.63 -14.17
N LEU A 277 25.53 -7.65 -14.36
CA LEU A 277 25.18 -6.30 -14.78
C LEU A 277 25.30 -6.11 -16.31
N PRO A 278 24.40 -5.32 -16.92
CA PRO A 278 23.26 -4.65 -16.32
C PRO A 278 22.09 -5.61 -16.07
N ILE A 279 21.43 -5.48 -14.91
CA ILE A 279 20.19 -6.20 -14.60
C ILE A 279 19.08 -5.65 -15.50
N GLY A 280 18.29 -6.55 -16.09
CA GLY A 280 17.12 -6.18 -16.87
C GLY A 280 16.00 -5.57 -16.02
N THR A 281 15.00 -4.99 -16.66
CA THR A 281 13.87 -4.34 -15.98
C THR A 281 12.60 -5.20 -15.98
N LYS A 282 12.70 -6.51 -16.25
CA LYS A 282 11.55 -7.42 -16.18
C LYS A 282 11.38 -7.89 -14.74
N SER A 283 10.13 -8.19 -14.37
CA SER A 283 9.82 -8.78 -13.07
C SER A 283 10.63 -10.06 -12.89
N ALA A 284 11.37 -10.15 -11.78
CA ALA A 284 12.28 -11.24 -11.40
C ALA A 284 13.71 -11.21 -11.94
N ASP A 285 14.10 -10.21 -12.75
CA ASP A 285 15.51 -10.05 -13.13
C ASP A 285 16.38 -9.73 -11.90
N LEU A 286 15.87 -8.90 -10.97
CA LEU A 286 16.56 -8.60 -9.72
C LEU A 286 16.64 -9.82 -8.80
N LEU A 287 15.58 -10.64 -8.77
CA LEU A 287 15.51 -11.87 -7.98
C LEU A 287 16.65 -12.84 -8.36
N GLU A 288 16.80 -13.11 -9.66
CA GLU A 288 17.83 -14.02 -10.15
C GLU A 288 19.24 -13.43 -9.93
N ALA A 289 19.40 -12.12 -10.14
CA ALA A 289 20.66 -11.42 -9.90
C ALA A 289 21.09 -11.42 -8.42
N ALA A 290 20.13 -11.37 -7.49
CA ALA A 290 20.37 -11.38 -6.05
C ALA A 290 20.51 -12.80 -5.46
N ARG A 291 20.13 -13.84 -6.19
CA ARG A 291 19.96 -15.22 -5.70
C ARG A 291 21.20 -15.83 -5.04
N ASN A 292 22.40 -15.48 -5.52
CA ASN A 292 23.68 -16.00 -4.98
C ASN A 292 24.27 -15.14 -3.84
N GLY A 293 23.62 -14.01 -3.50
CA GLY A 293 24.02 -13.10 -2.43
C GLY A 293 25.22 -12.17 -2.74
N VAL A 294 25.93 -12.36 -3.86
CA VAL A 294 27.12 -11.55 -4.22
C VAL A 294 26.71 -10.10 -4.48
N LEU A 295 25.66 -9.89 -5.29
CA LEU A 295 25.13 -8.56 -5.61
C LEU A 295 24.79 -7.77 -4.33
N LEU A 296 24.09 -8.41 -3.39
CA LEU A 296 23.64 -7.76 -2.16
C LEU A 296 24.83 -7.40 -1.25
N CYS A 297 25.84 -8.28 -1.14
CA CYS A 297 27.07 -7.96 -0.40
C CYS A 297 27.82 -6.77 -1.02
N LYS A 298 27.90 -6.71 -2.34
CA LYS A 298 28.53 -5.59 -3.06
C LYS A 298 27.75 -4.29 -2.90
N LEU A 299 26.42 -4.36 -2.91
CA LEU A 299 25.56 -3.20 -2.67
C LEU A 299 25.74 -2.61 -1.27
N ILE A 300 25.93 -3.46 -0.25
CA ILE A 300 26.30 -3.01 1.10
C ILE A 300 27.61 -2.23 1.07
N ASN A 301 28.64 -2.75 0.38
CA ASN A 301 29.95 -2.09 0.30
C ASN A 301 29.93 -0.80 -0.53
N ASP A 302 29.08 -0.66 -1.55
CA ASP A 302 28.89 0.62 -2.26
C ASP A 302 28.26 1.67 -1.32
N SER A 303 27.26 1.27 -0.53
CA SER A 303 26.56 2.16 0.40
C SER A 303 27.42 2.51 1.62
N PHE A 304 28.14 1.51 2.15
CA PHE A 304 28.96 1.56 3.36
C PHE A 304 30.29 0.84 3.10
N PRO A 305 31.30 1.56 2.58
CA PRO A 305 32.60 0.98 2.28
C PRO A 305 33.22 0.28 3.50
N LEU A 306 33.94 -0.82 3.25
CA LEU A 306 34.63 -1.62 4.27
C LEU A 306 33.71 -2.26 5.32
N THR A 307 32.41 -2.40 5.03
CA THR A 307 31.49 -3.15 5.92
C THR A 307 31.70 -4.65 5.81
N ILE A 308 31.90 -5.13 4.58
CA ILE A 308 32.17 -6.53 4.24
C ILE A 308 33.56 -6.61 3.61
N ASP A 309 34.40 -7.52 4.09
CA ASP A 309 35.60 -7.90 3.37
C ASP A 309 35.20 -8.69 2.12
N ASN A 310 35.52 -8.17 0.93
CA ASN A 310 35.22 -8.84 -0.33
C ASN A 310 35.83 -10.25 -0.40
N ARG A 311 36.94 -10.52 0.32
CA ARG A 311 37.59 -11.84 0.38
C ARG A 311 36.76 -12.89 1.12
N ALA A 312 35.77 -12.48 1.93
CA ALA A 312 34.87 -13.39 2.61
C ALA A 312 33.68 -13.83 1.73
N ILE A 313 33.39 -13.10 0.64
CA ILE A 313 32.32 -13.41 -0.30
C ILE A 313 32.70 -14.64 -1.12
N ASN A 314 31.76 -15.58 -1.23
CA ASN A 314 31.92 -16.73 -2.12
C ASN A 314 31.55 -16.32 -3.54
N TYR A 315 32.48 -16.48 -4.47
CA TYR A 315 32.26 -16.24 -5.90
C TYR A 315 32.03 -17.54 -6.68
N GLU A 316 32.51 -18.67 -6.17
CA GLU A 316 32.17 -20.00 -6.66
C GLU A 316 30.85 -20.43 -6.01
N ILE A 317 29.78 -20.45 -6.80
CA ILE A 317 28.41 -20.53 -6.27
C ILE A 317 27.88 -21.97 -6.28
N ASN A 318 27.40 -22.38 -5.12
CA ASN A 318 26.54 -23.53 -4.87
C ASN A 318 25.50 -23.13 -3.79
N GLU A 319 24.62 -24.05 -3.39
CA GLU A 319 23.57 -23.74 -2.42
C GLU A 319 24.12 -23.34 -1.03
N GLU A 320 25.12 -24.07 -0.52
CA GLU A 320 25.78 -23.80 0.78
C GLU A 320 26.47 -22.43 0.79
N SER A 321 27.27 -22.14 -0.23
CA SER A 321 28.01 -20.87 -0.39
C SER A 321 27.09 -19.68 -0.66
N SER A 322 25.95 -19.88 -1.34
CA SER A 322 24.92 -18.85 -1.50
C SER A 322 24.28 -18.51 -0.16
N LEU A 323 23.98 -19.53 0.66
CA LEU A 323 23.45 -19.34 2.01
C LEU A 323 24.44 -18.59 2.90
N GLU A 324 25.74 -18.91 2.82
CA GLU A 324 26.80 -18.16 3.51
C GLU A 324 26.89 -16.70 3.06
N ASN A 325 26.76 -16.41 1.76
CA ASN A 325 26.70 -15.04 1.25
C ASN A 325 25.47 -14.28 1.76
N HIS A 326 24.31 -14.94 1.83
CA HIS A 326 23.08 -14.35 2.39
C HIS A 326 23.21 -14.09 3.90
N ASN A 327 23.84 -14.99 4.65
CA ASN A 327 24.18 -14.77 6.07
C ASN A 327 25.11 -13.56 6.25
N LEU A 328 26.18 -13.51 5.45
CA LEU A 328 27.13 -12.39 5.45
C LEU A 328 26.41 -11.07 5.16
N CYS A 329 25.57 -11.04 4.12
CA CYS A 329 24.77 -9.89 3.74
C CYS A 329 23.83 -9.45 4.86
N LEU A 330 22.96 -10.34 5.37
CA LEU A 330 21.95 -10.01 6.38
C LEU A 330 22.58 -9.54 7.70
N ASN A 331 23.62 -10.21 8.17
CA ASN A 331 24.29 -9.80 9.42
C ASN A 331 25.06 -8.48 9.24
N SER A 332 25.57 -8.21 8.04
CA SER A 332 26.16 -6.90 7.70
C SER A 332 25.11 -5.80 7.56
N ALA A 333 23.94 -6.11 6.99
CA ALA A 333 22.80 -5.21 6.90
C ALA A 333 22.27 -4.81 8.30
N LYS A 334 22.14 -5.79 9.20
CA LYS A 334 21.81 -5.54 10.62
C LYS A 334 22.85 -4.62 11.26
N TRP A 335 24.13 -4.84 10.99
CA TRP A 335 25.21 -4.02 11.53
C TRP A 335 25.19 -2.57 11.04
N ILE A 336 24.93 -2.32 9.76
CA ILE A 336 24.82 -0.92 9.28
C ILE A 336 23.58 -0.21 9.84
N GLY A 337 22.55 -0.98 10.24
CA GLY A 337 21.34 -0.49 10.89
C GLY A 337 20.06 -0.65 10.07
N CYS A 338 20.07 -1.53 9.05
CA CYS A 338 18.88 -1.88 8.26
C CYS A 338 17.86 -2.61 9.13
N ASN A 339 16.57 -2.34 8.91
CA ASN A 339 15.50 -3.03 9.61
C ASN A 339 15.12 -4.33 8.88
N VAL A 340 15.89 -5.39 9.11
CA VAL A 340 15.75 -6.69 8.43
C VAL A 340 15.63 -7.86 9.41
N SER A 341 15.06 -7.60 10.61
CA SER A 341 14.92 -8.61 11.66
C SER A 341 13.98 -9.76 11.28
N GLU A 342 13.06 -9.53 10.37
CA GLU A 342 12.06 -10.51 9.90
C GLU A 342 12.55 -11.33 8.70
N ILE A 343 13.69 -10.97 8.10
CA ILE A 343 14.21 -11.64 6.91
C ILE A 343 15.17 -12.75 7.31
N GLU A 344 14.93 -13.96 6.79
CA GLU A 344 15.78 -15.12 7.01
C GLU A 344 16.68 -15.40 5.80
N PRO A 345 17.93 -15.88 5.99
CA PRO A 345 18.81 -16.23 4.89
C PRO A 345 18.20 -17.24 3.91
N GLN A 346 17.40 -18.19 4.41
CA GLN A 346 16.72 -19.19 3.58
C GLN A 346 15.65 -18.56 2.67
N SER A 347 14.97 -17.51 3.12
CA SER A 347 13.98 -16.79 2.30
C SER A 347 14.64 -16.13 1.09
N LEU A 348 15.84 -15.58 1.27
CA LEU A 348 16.63 -14.99 0.18
C LEU A 348 17.14 -16.06 -0.78
N LEU A 349 17.60 -17.20 -0.26
CA LEU A 349 18.06 -18.33 -1.08
C LEU A 349 16.92 -18.91 -1.93
N ASN A 350 15.72 -18.98 -1.38
CA ASN A 350 14.51 -19.44 -2.06
C ASN A 350 13.99 -18.41 -3.10
N GLY A 351 14.55 -17.21 -3.14
CA GLY A 351 14.14 -16.16 -4.08
C GLY A 351 12.83 -15.46 -3.71
N ASP A 352 12.55 -15.25 -2.42
CA ASP A 352 11.37 -14.49 -1.99
C ASP A 352 11.45 -13.02 -2.44
N GLU A 353 10.51 -12.61 -3.31
CA GLU A 353 10.44 -11.27 -3.92
C GLU A 353 10.36 -10.18 -2.86
N SER A 354 9.50 -10.36 -1.85
CA SER A 354 9.30 -9.37 -0.79
C SER A 354 10.59 -9.15 0.01
N SER A 355 11.24 -10.23 0.43
CA SER A 355 12.47 -10.17 1.23
C SER A 355 13.62 -9.52 0.47
N ILE A 356 13.83 -9.88 -0.80
CA ILE A 356 14.91 -9.31 -1.63
C ILE A 356 14.65 -7.82 -1.88
N LEU A 357 13.43 -7.43 -2.22
CA LEU A 357 13.08 -6.03 -2.44
C LEU A 357 13.21 -5.20 -1.16
N GLN A 358 12.71 -5.71 -0.03
CA GLN A 358 12.81 -5.04 1.27
C GLN A 358 14.27 -4.85 1.69
N LEU A 359 15.10 -5.89 1.61
CA LEU A 359 16.52 -5.81 1.95
C LEU A 359 17.26 -4.82 1.05
N THR A 360 17.05 -4.91 -0.26
CA THR A 360 17.68 -4.04 -1.25
C THR A 360 17.29 -2.57 -1.02
N TRP A 361 16.00 -2.31 -0.81
CA TRP A 361 15.48 -0.99 -0.48
C TRP A 361 16.09 -0.44 0.80
N GLU A 362 16.10 -1.22 1.89
CA GLU A 362 16.64 -0.78 3.17
C GLU A 362 18.13 -0.44 3.09
N ILE A 363 18.93 -1.23 2.36
CA ILE A 363 20.36 -0.94 2.13
C ILE A 363 20.53 0.40 1.39
N ILE A 364 19.83 0.58 0.27
CA ILE A 364 19.92 1.78 -0.57
C ILE A 364 19.43 3.02 0.20
N LYS A 365 18.26 2.91 0.83
CA LYS A 365 17.68 3.96 1.67
C LYS A 365 18.69 4.38 2.74
N LEU A 366 19.20 3.44 3.53
CA LEU A 366 20.14 3.77 4.59
C LEU A 366 21.44 4.37 4.03
N GLY A 367 21.93 3.88 2.89
CA GLY A 367 23.08 4.44 2.18
C GLY A 367 22.88 5.90 1.78
N LEU A 368 21.72 6.23 1.20
CA LEU A 368 21.37 7.60 0.84
C LEU A 368 21.26 8.50 2.08
N PHE A 369 20.45 8.13 3.08
CA PHE A 369 20.18 9.02 4.21
C PHE A 369 21.35 9.13 5.21
N SER A 370 22.13 8.07 5.40
CA SER A 370 23.27 8.10 6.34
C SER A 370 24.40 9.04 5.89
N ASN A 371 24.44 9.34 4.58
CA ASN A 371 25.42 10.23 3.99
C ASN A 371 25.06 11.71 4.16
N LEU A 372 23.80 12.04 4.47
CA LEU A 372 23.32 13.40 4.76
C LEU A 372 23.74 13.86 6.16
N LYS A 373 25.05 14.03 6.36
CA LYS A 373 25.64 14.50 7.61
C LYS A 373 26.61 15.62 7.34
N ILE A 374 26.74 16.53 8.30
CA ILE A 374 27.64 17.69 8.21
C ILE A 374 29.10 17.29 7.99
N ILE A 375 29.52 16.11 8.46
CA ILE A 375 30.87 15.57 8.25
C ILE A 375 31.14 15.29 6.77
N LYS A 376 30.15 14.78 6.03
CA LYS A 376 30.27 14.48 4.59
C LYS A 376 29.88 15.66 3.71
N HIS A 377 28.92 16.45 4.18
CA HIS A 377 28.39 17.62 3.51
C HIS A 377 28.44 18.83 4.45
N PRO A 378 29.62 19.45 4.64
CA PRO A 378 29.77 20.57 5.56
C PRO A 378 28.93 21.79 5.16
N GLU A 379 28.52 21.88 3.88
CA GLU A 379 27.60 22.89 3.37
C GLU A 379 26.22 22.87 4.02
N ILE A 380 25.81 21.76 4.65
CA ILE A 380 24.55 21.65 5.40
C ILE A 380 24.44 22.74 6.46
N VAL A 381 25.56 23.22 7.01
CA VAL A 381 25.55 24.28 8.05
C VAL A 381 24.79 25.53 7.63
N VAL A 382 24.81 25.88 6.33
CA VAL A 382 24.13 27.06 5.78
C VAL A 382 22.61 26.97 5.95
N LEU A 383 22.05 25.76 5.99
CA LEU A 383 20.62 25.53 6.19
C LEU A 383 20.15 25.83 7.62
N PHE A 384 21.09 25.96 8.56
CA PHE A 384 20.80 26.14 9.98
C PHE A 384 21.36 27.43 10.56
N ASP A 385 22.23 28.15 9.83
CA ASP A 385 22.70 29.48 10.16
C ASP A 385 21.93 30.57 9.38
N GLU A 386 20.60 30.54 9.47
CA GLU A 386 19.75 31.54 8.83
C GLU A 386 20.08 32.94 9.40
N ASN A 387 20.70 33.79 8.54
CA ASN A 387 21.21 35.15 8.79
C ASN A 387 22.65 35.30 9.32
N ASN A 388 23.52 34.28 9.26
CA ASN A 388 24.91 34.34 9.76
C ASN A 388 25.02 34.80 11.22
N LYS A 389 23.98 34.55 12.04
CA LYS A 389 23.88 35.09 13.41
C LYS A 389 24.53 34.18 14.45
N LYS A 390 24.54 32.87 14.23
CA LYS A 390 25.11 31.91 15.19
C LYS A 390 26.61 31.70 14.97
N GLY A 391 27.10 31.92 13.75
CA GLY A 391 28.46 31.56 13.37
C GLY A 391 28.71 30.06 13.48
N LEU A 392 29.87 29.60 13.02
CA LEU A 392 30.25 28.20 13.13
C LEU A 392 30.66 27.89 14.58
N SER A 393 29.70 27.46 15.40
CA SER A 393 29.91 27.03 16.79
C SER A 393 29.77 25.51 16.91
N GLN A 394 30.46 24.92 17.89
CA GLN A 394 30.38 23.47 18.15
C GLN A 394 28.95 23.05 18.57
N GLU A 395 28.24 23.92 19.31
CA GLU A 395 26.84 23.69 19.69
C GLU A 395 25.94 23.53 18.46
N LEU A 396 26.15 24.33 17.40
CA LEU A 396 25.39 24.21 16.16
C LEU A 396 25.70 22.90 15.42
N ILE A 397 26.98 22.50 15.38
CA ILE A 397 27.39 21.23 14.76
C ILE A 397 26.74 20.06 15.50
N ASP A 398 26.73 20.09 16.82
CA ASP A 398 26.08 19.08 17.66
C ASP A 398 24.56 19.09 17.50
N GLU A 399 23.93 20.26 17.36
CA GLU A 399 22.51 20.39 17.04
C GLU A 399 22.20 19.72 15.69
N ILE A 400 22.96 20.04 14.63
CA ILE A 400 22.77 19.49 13.28
C ILE A 400 22.97 17.97 13.26
N ASN A 401 24.00 17.45 13.94
CA ASN A 401 24.27 16.02 14.03
C ASN A 401 23.13 15.21 14.68
N LYS A 402 22.24 15.88 15.43
CA LYS A 402 21.07 15.27 16.08
C LYS A 402 19.81 15.32 15.22
N ILE A 403 19.85 15.94 14.04
CA ILE A 403 18.68 16.12 13.18
C ILE A 403 18.55 14.93 12.22
N PRO A 404 17.35 14.33 12.09
CA PRO A 404 17.10 13.27 11.12
C PRO A 404 17.42 13.72 9.68
N PRO A 405 18.03 12.86 8.85
CA PRO A 405 18.34 13.14 7.45
C PRO A 405 17.16 13.71 6.64
N GLU A 406 15.95 13.19 6.86
CA GLU A 406 14.71 13.63 6.22
C GLU A 406 14.44 15.12 6.49
N ASN A 407 14.67 15.57 7.73
CA ASN A 407 14.46 16.97 8.11
C ASN A 407 15.53 17.89 7.50
N ILE A 408 16.73 17.38 7.28
CA ILE A 408 17.78 18.11 6.54
C ILE A 408 17.32 18.33 5.10
N LEU A 409 16.76 17.32 4.43
CA LEU A 409 16.23 17.46 3.07
C LEU A 409 15.06 18.43 2.98
N LEU A 410 14.11 18.38 3.92
CA LEU A 410 12.99 19.33 3.95
C LEU A 410 13.50 20.77 4.08
N LYS A 411 14.49 21.01 4.95
CA LYS A 411 15.13 22.32 5.08
C LYS A 411 15.86 22.73 3.81
N TRP A 412 16.57 21.81 3.18
CA TRP A 412 17.28 22.05 1.93
C TRP A 412 16.35 22.42 0.77
N ILE A 413 15.22 21.73 0.61
CA ILE A 413 14.23 22.04 -0.43
C ILE A 413 13.65 23.43 -0.18
N ASN A 414 13.19 23.70 1.04
CA ASN A 414 12.61 25.00 1.38
C ASN A 414 13.61 26.15 1.20
N TYR A 415 14.88 25.93 1.51
CA TYR A 415 15.94 26.90 1.25
C TYR A 415 15.99 27.33 -0.22
N HIS A 416 15.96 26.38 -1.16
CA HIS A 416 16.00 26.68 -2.59
C HIS A 416 14.67 27.24 -3.13
N ILE A 417 13.54 26.71 -2.66
CA ILE A 417 12.20 27.21 -3.04
C ILE A 417 12.02 28.67 -2.60
N HIS A 418 12.44 29.03 -1.39
CA HIS A 418 12.42 30.43 -0.93
C HIS A 418 13.35 31.34 -1.74
N ARG A 419 14.53 30.86 -2.15
CA ARG A 419 15.44 31.62 -3.02
C ARG A 419 14.91 31.82 -4.44
N ALA A 420 14.05 30.92 -4.91
CA ALA A 420 13.30 31.09 -6.16
C ALA A 420 12.17 32.14 -6.04
N GLY A 421 11.92 32.68 -4.85
CA GLY A 421 10.86 33.66 -4.58
C GLY A 421 9.49 33.02 -4.30
N GLU A 422 9.43 31.70 -4.15
CA GLU A 422 8.19 31.00 -3.78
C GLU A 422 7.94 31.08 -2.26
N LYS A 423 6.69 31.31 -1.88
CA LYS A 423 6.24 31.39 -0.47
C LYS A 423 5.81 30.04 0.09
N ARG A 424 5.79 28.99 -0.73
CA ARG A 424 5.36 27.65 -0.34
C ARG A 424 6.36 27.07 0.67
N ILE A 425 5.84 26.33 1.65
CA ILE A 425 6.63 25.57 2.61
C ILE A 425 6.30 24.09 2.43
N ILE A 426 7.31 23.29 2.15
CA ILE A 426 7.25 21.84 2.01
C ILE A 426 7.52 21.21 3.38
N GLN A 427 6.57 20.43 3.88
CA GLN A 427 6.61 19.77 5.19
C GLN A 427 6.66 18.23 5.09
N ASN A 428 6.30 17.67 3.94
CA ASN A 428 6.30 16.22 3.70
C ASN A 428 6.80 15.89 2.28
N PHE A 429 7.11 14.61 2.04
CA PHE A 429 7.53 14.10 0.74
C PHE A 429 6.38 13.50 -0.11
N SER A 430 5.14 13.66 0.34
CA SER A 430 3.93 13.10 -0.28
C SER A 430 3.12 14.20 -0.98
N GLU A 431 2.11 14.74 -0.29
CA GLU A 431 1.12 15.69 -0.82
C GLU A 431 1.77 17.01 -1.27
N ASP A 432 2.75 17.51 -0.50
CA ASP A 432 3.41 18.78 -0.82
C ASP A 432 4.27 18.71 -2.09
N LEU A 433 4.68 17.49 -2.46
CA LEU A 433 5.46 17.19 -3.66
C LEU A 433 4.60 16.67 -4.82
N GLN A 434 3.27 16.58 -4.66
CA GLN A 434 2.33 16.15 -5.70
C GLN A 434 2.12 17.21 -6.81
N GLN A 435 3.11 18.07 -7.03
CA GLN A 435 3.07 19.13 -8.02
C GLN A 435 4.41 19.19 -8.75
N PRO A 436 4.44 18.87 -10.06
CA PRO A 436 5.67 18.88 -10.85
C PRO A 436 6.47 20.19 -10.78
N ILE A 437 5.79 21.34 -10.57
CA ILE A 437 6.44 22.66 -10.45
C ILE A 437 7.45 22.73 -9.30
N VAL A 438 7.22 22.05 -8.17
CA VAL A 438 8.15 22.09 -7.02
C VAL A 438 9.50 21.49 -7.43
N PHE A 439 9.47 20.34 -8.11
CA PHE A 439 10.66 19.71 -8.67
C PHE A 439 11.31 20.56 -9.76
N ALA A 440 10.51 21.16 -10.66
CA ALA A 440 11.04 22.03 -11.71
C ALA A 440 11.76 23.25 -11.14
N THR A 441 11.17 23.93 -10.16
CA THR A 441 11.76 25.10 -9.48
C THR A 441 13.05 24.70 -8.77
N LEU A 442 13.04 23.60 -8.02
CA LEU A 442 14.25 23.10 -7.36
C LEU A 442 15.36 22.78 -8.36
N MET A 443 15.09 21.96 -9.38
CA MET A 443 16.09 21.59 -10.38
C MET A 443 16.58 22.79 -11.18
N ASN A 444 15.73 23.78 -11.44
CA ASN A 444 16.12 25.04 -12.07
C ASN A 444 17.06 25.85 -11.17
N GLN A 445 16.80 25.95 -9.86
CA GLN A 445 17.72 26.60 -8.92
C GLN A 445 19.10 25.93 -8.88
N LEU A 446 19.12 24.60 -8.93
CA LEU A 446 20.36 23.83 -8.92
C LEU A 446 21.13 23.91 -10.26
N SER A 447 20.41 23.96 -11.39
CA SER A 447 21.01 23.97 -12.72
C SER A 447 20.11 24.62 -13.77
N PRO A 448 20.09 25.97 -13.85
CA PRO A 448 19.18 26.69 -14.74
C PRO A 448 19.35 26.33 -16.22
N GLN A 449 20.57 25.97 -16.63
CA GLN A 449 20.91 25.64 -18.02
C GLN A 449 20.36 24.28 -18.46
N LEU A 450 20.33 23.29 -17.57
CA LEU A 450 19.89 21.92 -17.87
C LEU A 450 18.39 21.72 -17.61
N CYS A 451 17.81 22.60 -16.80
CA CYS A 451 16.42 22.53 -16.34
C CYS A 451 15.73 23.88 -16.55
N PRO A 452 15.47 24.31 -17.80
CA PRO A 452 14.93 25.63 -18.10
C PRO A 452 13.45 25.75 -17.70
N LEU A 453 13.16 26.54 -16.66
CA LEU A 453 11.79 26.74 -16.17
C LEU A 453 10.87 27.41 -17.20
N ALA A 454 11.43 28.19 -18.13
CA ALA A 454 10.67 28.84 -19.19
C ALA A 454 10.06 27.87 -20.21
N GLU A 455 10.68 26.70 -20.42
CA GLU A 455 10.12 25.65 -21.28
C GLU A 455 9.04 24.88 -20.52
N PHE A 456 9.29 24.57 -19.24
CA PHE A 456 8.34 23.92 -18.36
C PHE A 456 7.04 24.71 -18.20
N ALA A 457 7.13 26.03 -17.99
CA ALA A 457 5.98 26.90 -17.78
C ALA A 457 5.06 27.07 -19.00
N LYS A 458 5.51 26.68 -20.20
CA LYS A 458 4.67 26.71 -21.42
C LYS A 458 3.71 25.52 -21.46
N GLU A 459 4.04 24.43 -20.81
CA GLU A 459 3.21 23.24 -20.74
C GLU A 459 2.15 23.41 -19.65
N THR A 460 0.91 23.02 -19.95
CA THR A 460 -0.23 23.13 -19.03
C THR A 460 -0.69 21.77 -18.52
N ASP A 461 -0.35 20.69 -19.22
CA ASP A 461 -0.72 19.33 -18.83
C ASP A 461 0.22 18.81 -17.71
N PRO A 462 -0.29 18.52 -16.50
CA PRO A 462 0.50 17.99 -15.40
C PRO A 462 1.22 16.68 -15.72
N ASP A 463 0.65 15.82 -16.55
CA ASP A 463 1.27 14.54 -16.93
C ASP A 463 2.49 14.77 -17.83
N ILE A 464 2.42 15.73 -18.73
CA ILE A 464 3.55 16.12 -19.58
C ILE A 464 4.61 16.83 -18.74
N GLN A 465 4.19 17.74 -17.86
CA GLN A 465 5.10 18.39 -16.90
C GLN A 465 5.86 17.36 -16.06
N ALA A 466 5.19 16.33 -15.54
CA ALA A 466 5.83 15.28 -14.75
C ALA A 466 6.87 14.48 -15.57
N LYS A 467 6.59 14.22 -16.86
CA LYS A 467 7.58 13.62 -17.78
C LYS A 467 8.76 14.55 -18.09
N MET A 468 8.54 15.87 -18.11
CA MET A 468 9.64 16.83 -18.22
C MET A 468 10.57 16.78 -17.01
N ILE A 469 10.03 16.55 -15.81
CA ILE A 469 10.85 16.33 -14.60
C ILE A 469 11.77 15.12 -14.75
N GLU A 470 11.26 14.00 -15.29
CA GLU A 470 12.12 12.83 -15.56
C GLU A 470 13.25 13.15 -16.54
N LYS A 471 12.97 13.97 -17.56
CA LYS A 471 13.97 14.42 -18.53
C LYS A 471 15.01 15.32 -17.86
N PHE A 472 14.58 16.24 -17.00
CA PHE A 472 15.48 17.09 -16.22
C PHE A 472 16.36 16.25 -15.28
N ALA A 473 15.79 15.27 -14.57
CA ALA A 473 16.55 14.35 -13.73
C ALA A 473 17.57 13.54 -14.56
N SER A 474 17.21 13.13 -15.78
CA SER A 474 18.14 12.46 -16.71
C SER A 474 19.30 13.37 -17.13
N ASN A 475 19.03 14.66 -17.40
CA ASN A 475 20.07 15.64 -17.75
C ASN A 475 21.04 15.92 -16.60
N LEU A 476 20.61 15.66 -15.37
CA LEU A 476 21.40 15.82 -14.15
C LEU A 476 22.10 14.53 -13.70
N ASP A 477 22.02 13.46 -14.50
CA ASP A 477 22.52 12.12 -14.16
C ASP A 477 21.93 11.54 -12.86
N CYS A 478 20.66 11.87 -12.55
CA CYS A 478 20.00 11.48 -11.30
C CYS A 478 18.55 10.98 -11.51
N LYS A 479 18.26 10.21 -12.56
CA LYS A 479 16.89 9.80 -12.93
C LYS A 479 16.22 8.83 -11.92
N GLN A 480 16.96 8.22 -11.01
CA GLN A 480 16.47 7.14 -10.15
C GLN A 480 15.48 7.65 -9.09
N PHE A 481 14.50 6.80 -8.75
CA PHE A 481 13.44 7.03 -7.77
C PHE A 481 12.39 8.09 -8.16
N ILE A 482 12.45 8.64 -9.38
CA ILE A 482 11.49 9.63 -9.86
C ILE A 482 10.86 9.24 -11.20
N SER A 483 9.53 9.29 -11.26
CA SER A 483 8.74 9.11 -12.46
C SER A 483 7.47 9.98 -12.41
N ALA A 484 6.81 10.15 -13.55
CA ALA A 484 5.53 10.84 -13.61
C ALA A 484 4.50 10.22 -12.65
N GLN A 485 4.50 8.88 -12.54
CA GLN A 485 3.64 8.15 -11.61
C GLN A 485 3.99 8.45 -10.13
N THR A 486 5.29 8.54 -9.78
CA THR A 486 5.67 8.81 -8.38
C THR A 486 5.31 10.22 -7.94
N ILE A 487 5.46 11.19 -8.84
CA ILE A 487 5.11 12.60 -8.59
C ILE A 487 3.59 12.75 -8.45
N MET A 488 2.82 12.22 -9.40
CA MET A 488 1.39 12.51 -9.49
C MET A 488 0.53 11.75 -8.46
N SER A 489 1.00 10.62 -7.92
CA SER A 489 0.18 9.82 -7.01
C SER A 489 0.07 10.41 -5.59
N GLY A 490 1.08 11.17 -5.14
CA GLY A 490 1.20 11.61 -3.75
C GLY A 490 1.42 10.49 -2.73
N LYS A 491 1.56 9.23 -3.17
CA LYS A 491 1.65 8.04 -2.31
C LYS A 491 3.07 7.53 -2.05
N TYR A 492 4.04 7.95 -2.87
CA TYR A 492 5.41 7.40 -2.85
C TYR A 492 6.40 8.33 -2.15
N ASP A 493 6.11 8.69 -0.91
CA ASP A 493 6.93 9.56 -0.06
C ASP A 493 8.40 9.09 0.05
N GLN A 494 8.58 7.78 0.22
CA GLN A 494 9.87 7.13 0.33
C GLN A 494 10.72 7.26 -0.94
N LEU A 495 10.12 7.07 -2.12
CA LEU A 495 10.81 7.23 -3.40
C LEU A 495 11.14 8.70 -3.67
N ASN A 496 10.20 9.61 -3.38
CA ASN A 496 10.43 11.04 -3.52
C ASN A 496 11.57 11.52 -2.60
N ALA A 497 11.60 11.06 -1.35
CA ALA A 497 12.68 11.37 -0.41
C ALA A 497 14.03 10.79 -0.86
N ALA A 498 14.06 9.57 -1.39
CA ALA A 498 15.27 8.96 -1.96
C ALA A 498 15.78 9.71 -3.20
N PHE A 499 14.88 10.14 -4.09
CA PHE A 499 15.24 10.99 -5.23
C PHE A 499 15.87 12.31 -4.76
N LEU A 500 15.27 12.97 -3.77
CA LEU A 500 15.78 14.23 -3.23
C LEU A 500 17.14 14.06 -2.54
N ALA A 501 17.34 12.95 -1.82
CA ALA A 501 18.63 12.59 -1.25
C ALA A 501 19.69 12.39 -2.34
N LEU A 502 19.35 11.66 -3.41
CA LEU A 502 20.23 11.45 -4.56
C LEU A 502 20.58 12.79 -5.24
N LEU A 503 19.58 13.63 -5.49
CA LEU A 503 19.75 14.96 -6.08
C LEU A 503 20.65 15.85 -5.21
N PHE A 504 20.48 15.81 -3.89
CA PHE A 504 21.34 16.55 -2.95
C PHE A 504 22.80 16.11 -3.05
N HIS A 505 23.07 14.79 -3.05
CA HIS A 505 24.44 14.26 -3.18
C HIS A 505 25.09 14.65 -4.50
N THR A 506 24.32 14.66 -5.59
CA THR A 506 24.83 15.05 -6.90
C THR A 506 25.05 16.57 -6.96
N ARG A 507 24.10 17.36 -6.45
CA ARG A 507 24.11 18.83 -6.49
C ARG A 507 23.32 19.42 -5.33
N SER A 508 24.02 19.80 -4.26
CA SER A 508 23.40 20.52 -3.13
C SER A 508 23.04 21.97 -3.50
N GLY A 509 23.75 22.59 -4.44
CA GLY A 509 23.55 24.00 -4.82
C GLY A 509 23.92 25.00 -3.72
N ILE A 510 24.63 24.53 -2.68
CA ILE A 510 25.10 25.33 -1.55
C ILE A 510 26.62 25.32 -1.57
N SER A 511 27.23 26.48 -1.33
CA SER A 511 28.68 26.62 -1.25
C SER A 511 29.08 27.25 0.07
N ILE A 512 30.20 26.78 0.59
CA ILE A 512 30.87 27.30 1.78
C ILE A 512 32.36 27.53 1.47
N SER A 513 33.04 28.34 2.27
CA SER A 513 34.49 28.53 2.13
C SER A 513 35.26 27.29 2.59
N LYS A 514 36.47 27.07 2.03
CA LYS A 514 37.35 25.95 2.42
C LYS A 514 37.72 25.99 3.91
N GLU A 515 37.88 27.18 4.48
CA GLU A 515 38.19 27.37 5.90
C GLU A 515 37.05 26.92 6.82
N GLN A 516 35.79 27.22 6.44
CA GLN A 516 34.62 26.75 7.18
C GLN A 516 34.50 25.23 7.11
N ALA A 517 34.73 24.63 5.94
CA ALA A 517 34.69 23.18 5.77
C ALA A 517 35.74 22.48 6.64
N GLN A 518 36.96 23.00 6.70
CA GLN A 518 38.03 22.42 7.53
C GLN A 518 37.67 22.44 9.02
N LYS A 519 37.16 23.57 9.54
CA LYS A 519 36.77 23.68 10.96
C LYS A 519 35.73 22.64 11.40
N ILE A 520 34.82 22.25 10.51
CA ILE A 520 33.80 21.23 10.77
C ILE A 520 34.42 19.82 10.85
N VAL A 521 35.41 19.53 10.01
CA VAL A 521 35.98 18.18 9.85
C VAL A 521 36.99 17.82 10.96
N PHE A 522 37.61 18.81 11.62
CA PHE A 522 38.68 18.57 12.60
C PHE A 522 38.20 18.13 13.99
N ASP A 523 36.91 18.24 14.34
CA ASP A 523 36.42 18.00 15.72
C ASP A 523 35.72 16.64 15.91
N ASP A 524 36.37 15.55 15.48
CA ASP A 524 35.94 14.16 15.71
C ASP A 524 36.70 13.53 16.90
N HIS A 525 36.89 14.30 17.97
CA HIS A 525 37.74 13.92 19.10
C HIS A 525 37.12 12.88 20.06
N ASP A 526 35.87 12.45 19.83
CA ASP A 526 35.12 11.56 20.73
C ASP A 526 34.81 10.17 20.12
N ARG A 527 35.73 9.64 19.30
CA ARG A 527 35.61 8.37 18.56
C ARG A 527 35.28 7.15 19.41
N ALA A 528 35.76 7.06 20.65
CA ALA A 528 35.52 5.88 21.48
C ALA A 528 34.09 5.82 22.03
N GLY A 529 33.58 6.93 22.57
CA GLY A 529 32.23 7.01 23.13
C GLY A 529 31.14 6.95 22.06
N THR A 530 31.41 7.45 20.85
CA THR A 530 30.49 7.37 19.71
C THR A 530 30.43 5.96 19.10
N ARG A 531 31.53 5.20 19.11
CA ARG A 531 31.55 3.79 18.64
C ARG A 531 30.73 2.86 19.53
N GLU A 532 30.93 2.92 20.85
CA GLU A 532 30.16 2.10 21.81
C GLU A 532 28.66 2.46 21.76
N GLU A 533 28.33 3.76 21.74
CA GLU A 533 26.95 4.25 21.59
C GLU A 533 26.30 3.73 20.31
N ARG A 534 27.03 3.77 19.18
CA ARG A 534 26.55 3.22 17.91
C ARG A 534 26.27 1.73 18.00
N ALA A 535 27.21 0.93 18.52
CA ALA A 535 27.05 -0.52 18.62
C ALA A 535 25.83 -0.89 19.49
N LEU A 536 25.68 -0.24 20.64
CA LEU A 536 24.55 -0.46 21.54
C LEU A 536 23.21 -0.02 20.92
N ARG A 537 23.19 1.12 20.21
CA ARG A 537 22.00 1.57 19.47
C ARG A 537 21.58 0.57 18.38
N ILE A 538 22.54 0.09 17.59
CA ILE A 538 22.26 -0.89 16.54
C ILE A 538 21.75 -2.20 17.16
N TRP A 539 22.35 -2.63 18.27
CA TRP A 539 21.91 -3.80 19.00
C TRP A 539 20.44 -3.69 19.45
N ILE A 540 20.04 -2.57 20.09
CA ILE A 540 18.62 -2.34 20.46
C ILE A 540 17.71 -2.40 19.22
N ASN A 541 18.07 -1.69 18.17
CA ASN A 541 17.26 -1.64 16.94
C ASN A 541 17.15 -3.01 16.26
N SER A 542 18.18 -3.85 16.35
CA SER A 542 18.17 -5.21 15.78
C SER A 542 17.15 -6.15 16.44
N MET A 543 16.64 -5.80 17.64
CA MET A 543 15.60 -6.56 18.34
C MET A 543 14.17 -6.29 17.82
N GLY A 544 14.01 -5.39 16.85
CA GLY A 544 12.70 -5.01 16.30
C GLY A 544 11.86 -4.16 17.26
N ILE A 545 12.49 -3.39 18.15
CA ILE A 545 11.80 -2.54 19.14
C ILE A 545 11.37 -1.22 18.49
N GLN A 546 10.13 -0.80 18.77
CA GLN A 546 9.58 0.49 18.32
C GLN A 546 9.34 1.44 19.51
N PRO A 547 9.54 2.76 19.35
CA PRO A 547 10.12 3.44 18.18
C PRO A 547 11.61 3.12 18.00
N LYS A 548 12.13 3.28 16.78
CA LYS A 548 13.56 3.12 16.47
C LYS A 548 14.37 4.16 17.25
N VAL A 549 15.52 3.73 17.75
CA VAL A 549 16.43 4.58 18.53
C VAL A 549 17.45 5.23 17.61
N TYR A 550 17.58 6.55 17.74
CA TYR A 550 18.54 7.39 17.03
C TYR A 550 19.63 7.92 17.97
N ASP A 551 19.25 8.31 19.19
CA ASP A 551 20.14 8.83 20.23
C ASP A 551 19.81 8.16 21.58
N LEU A 552 20.73 7.34 22.08
CA LEU A 552 20.54 6.62 23.33
C LEU A 552 20.24 7.55 24.52
N SER A 553 20.82 8.76 24.54
CA SER A 553 20.67 9.70 25.64
C SER A 553 19.33 10.45 25.65
N LYS A 554 18.62 10.48 24.51
CA LYS A 554 17.32 11.15 24.36
C LYS A 554 16.16 10.17 24.34
N ASP A 555 16.29 9.13 23.52
CA ASP A 555 15.18 8.25 23.18
C ASP A 555 14.88 7.23 24.28
N LEU A 556 15.79 7.05 25.24
CA LEU A 556 15.64 6.14 26.39
C LEU A 556 15.16 6.86 27.67
N ARG A 557 15.03 8.19 27.64
CA ARG A 557 14.77 9.03 28.84
C ARG A 557 13.40 8.80 29.49
N ASP A 558 12.48 8.16 28.78
CA ASP A 558 11.16 7.84 29.31
C ASP A 558 11.06 6.42 29.87
N GLY A 559 12.16 5.66 29.81
CA GLY A 559 12.27 4.27 30.26
C GLY A 559 11.56 3.24 29.38
N LEU A 560 10.71 3.64 28.43
CA LEU A 560 9.88 2.69 27.67
C LEU A 560 10.68 1.77 26.77
N VAL A 561 11.65 2.32 26.03
CA VAL A 561 12.52 1.53 25.16
C VAL A 561 13.34 0.55 26.00
N ILE A 562 13.87 0.98 27.14
CA ILE A 562 14.66 0.11 28.02
C ILE A 562 13.79 -1.02 28.59
N LEU A 563 12.55 -0.72 29.00
CA LEU A 563 11.60 -1.76 29.44
C LEU A 563 11.32 -2.78 28.33
N LYS A 564 11.12 -2.33 27.08
CA LYS A 564 10.95 -3.24 25.92
C LYS A 564 12.18 -4.11 25.69
N VAL A 565 13.40 -3.55 25.86
CA VAL A 565 14.65 -4.32 25.80
C VAL A 565 14.68 -5.38 26.89
N ILE A 566 14.37 -5.03 28.14
CA ILE A 566 14.34 -5.97 29.27
C ILE A 566 13.35 -7.12 29.00
N ASP A 567 12.14 -6.81 28.51
CA ASP A 567 11.12 -7.80 28.21
C ASP A 567 11.48 -8.70 27.01
N LYS A 568 12.30 -8.20 26.07
CA LYS A 568 12.86 -9.01 24.98
C LYS A 568 13.94 -9.98 25.48
N ILE A 569 14.77 -9.55 26.43
CA ILE A 569 15.86 -10.34 26.99
C ILE A 569 15.30 -11.44 27.91
N GLU A 570 14.36 -11.10 28.79
CA GLU A 570 13.62 -12.03 29.63
C GLU A 570 12.10 -11.82 29.46
N PRO A 571 11.45 -12.64 28.62
CA PRO A 571 10.02 -12.54 28.37
C PRO A 571 9.19 -12.63 29.66
N ASN A 572 8.23 -11.72 29.80
CA ASN A 572 7.29 -11.60 30.92
C ASN A 572 7.88 -11.07 32.23
N LEU A 573 9.13 -10.58 32.22
CA LEU A 573 9.69 -9.92 33.39
C LEU A 573 9.04 -8.55 33.64
N VAL A 574 8.66 -7.85 32.58
CA VAL A 574 8.05 -6.51 32.69
C VAL A 574 6.54 -6.63 32.95
N ASN A 575 6.11 -6.25 34.14
CA ASN A 575 4.70 -5.99 34.39
C ASN A 575 4.24 -4.67 33.73
N TRP A 576 3.72 -4.77 32.50
CA TRP A 576 3.22 -3.63 31.72
C TRP A 576 2.07 -2.86 32.37
N LYS A 577 1.37 -3.41 33.38
CA LYS A 577 0.35 -2.67 34.14
C LYS A 577 0.92 -1.58 35.04
N LYS A 578 2.21 -1.68 35.40
CA LYS A 578 2.93 -0.66 36.18
C LYS A 578 3.56 0.43 35.30
N VAL A 579 3.51 0.28 33.98
CA VAL A 579 4.27 1.12 33.05
C VAL A 579 3.39 2.24 32.51
N ASN A 580 3.88 3.48 32.57
CA ASN A 580 3.26 4.61 31.92
C ASN A 580 3.56 4.57 30.41
N LEU A 581 2.60 4.09 29.60
CA LEU A 581 2.75 3.94 28.14
C LEU A 581 2.80 5.25 27.36
N VAL A 582 2.30 6.34 27.95
CA VAL A 582 2.33 7.69 27.35
C VAL A 582 2.87 8.67 28.40
N PRO A 583 4.19 8.64 28.68
CA PRO A 583 4.80 9.40 29.76
C PRO A 583 5.03 10.86 29.32
N ASN A 584 3.94 11.64 29.31
CA ASN A 584 3.94 13.04 28.86
C ASN A 584 4.59 14.02 29.85
N ASP A 585 4.67 13.64 31.12
CA ASP A 585 5.24 14.46 32.19
C ASP A 585 6.50 13.82 32.79
N VAL A 586 7.31 14.64 33.47
CA VAL A 586 8.60 14.24 34.05
C VAL A 586 8.43 13.15 35.12
N PHE A 587 7.35 13.20 35.90
CA PHE A 587 7.11 12.25 36.98
C PHE A 587 6.82 10.84 36.43
N LYS A 588 5.98 10.72 35.40
CA LYS A 588 5.70 9.43 34.74
C LYS A 588 6.94 8.83 34.08
N LYS A 589 7.78 9.66 33.46
CA LYS A 589 9.07 9.22 32.92
C LYS A 589 9.97 8.70 34.04
N LEU A 590 10.03 9.42 35.16
CA LEU A 590 10.81 9.02 36.32
C LEU A 590 10.30 7.72 36.96
N GLU A 591 8.98 7.52 37.08
CA GLU A 591 8.38 6.26 37.53
C GLU A 591 8.82 5.08 36.66
N ASN A 592 8.73 5.22 35.34
CA ASN A 592 9.21 4.21 34.39
C ASN A 592 10.71 3.94 34.58
N CYS A 593 11.53 4.99 34.68
CA CYS A 593 12.99 4.86 34.84
C CYS A 593 13.36 4.23 36.19
N ASN A 594 12.64 4.51 37.27
CA ASN A 594 12.83 3.85 38.56
C ASN A 594 12.49 2.36 38.47
N TYR A 595 11.43 2.02 37.74
CA TYR A 595 11.07 0.63 37.49
C TYR A 595 12.12 -0.11 36.65
N VAL A 596 12.74 0.55 35.67
CA VAL A 596 13.92 0.02 34.95
C VAL A 596 15.04 -0.38 35.90
N ILE A 597 15.35 0.46 36.91
CA ILE A 597 16.39 0.16 37.90
C ILE A 597 15.99 -1.00 38.81
N GLU A 598 14.72 -1.08 39.23
CA GLU A 598 14.19 -2.21 40.00
C GLU A 598 14.37 -3.54 39.24
N LEU A 599 13.96 -3.58 37.97
CA LEU A 599 14.10 -4.76 37.12
C LEU A 599 15.57 -5.09 36.86
N GLY A 600 16.41 -4.09 36.57
CA GLY A 600 17.83 -4.33 36.36
C GLY A 600 18.54 -4.92 37.59
N LYS A 601 18.13 -4.54 38.81
CA LYS A 601 18.60 -5.19 40.05
C LYS A 601 18.11 -6.64 40.16
N SER A 602 16.88 -6.93 39.74
CA SER A 602 16.35 -8.31 39.72
C SER A 602 17.09 -9.21 38.73
N LEU A 603 17.62 -8.64 37.64
CA LEU A 603 18.51 -9.30 36.67
C LEU A 603 19.96 -9.44 37.20
N HIS A 604 20.24 -8.97 38.42
CA HIS A 604 21.57 -8.91 39.04
C HIS A 604 22.58 -8.06 38.27
N LEU A 605 22.13 -7.01 37.57
CA LEU A 605 23.03 -6.04 36.97
C LEU A 605 23.73 -5.21 38.06
N HIS A 606 24.98 -4.84 37.82
CA HIS A 606 25.78 -3.99 38.69
C HIS A 606 25.44 -2.51 38.47
N LEU A 607 24.33 -2.07 39.06
CA LEU A 607 23.77 -0.71 38.91
C LEU A 607 24.21 0.26 40.03
N ILE A 608 25.46 0.14 40.51
CA ILE A 608 25.98 1.07 41.52
C ILE A 608 26.10 2.46 40.88
N ASN A 609 25.53 3.48 41.53
CA ASN A 609 25.46 4.86 41.03
C ASN A 609 24.63 5.09 39.75
N ILE A 610 23.73 4.16 39.39
CA ILE A 610 22.73 4.38 38.33
C ILE A 610 21.35 4.46 38.98
N SER A 611 20.70 5.62 38.86
CA SER A 611 19.34 5.87 39.35
C SER A 611 18.36 6.16 38.19
N GLY A 612 17.06 6.10 38.48
CA GLY A 612 16.04 6.46 37.48
C GLY A 612 16.12 7.92 37.05
N GLU A 613 16.55 8.81 37.95
CA GLU A 613 16.80 10.23 37.66
C GLU A 613 17.87 10.39 36.58
N ASN A 614 18.98 9.65 36.68
CA ASN A 614 20.05 9.73 35.70
C ASN A 614 19.61 9.31 34.29
N ILE A 615 18.72 8.32 34.18
CA ILE A 615 18.13 7.91 32.90
C ILE A 615 17.19 9.00 32.39
N GLN A 616 16.30 9.51 33.25
CA GLN A 616 15.32 10.53 32.90
C GLN A 616 15.97 11.86 32.47
N GLU A 617 17.11 12.22 33.06
CA GLU A 617 17.92 13.38 32.68
C GLU A 617 18.66 13.19 31.34
N GLY A 618 18.90 11.93 30.93
CA GLY A 618 19.66 11.62 29.72
C GLY A 618 21.16 11.54 29.94
N ASN A 619 21.62 11.09 31.12
CA ASN A 619 23.04 10.94 31.40
C ASN A 619 23.66 9.85 30.51
N LYS A 620 24.37 10.28 29.46
CA LYS A 620 24.92 9.40 28.41
C LYS A 620 25.77 8.26 28.97
N THR A 621 26.70 8.56 29.88
CA THR A 621 27.62 7.55 30.43
C THR A 621 26.89 6.47 31.23
N LEU A 622 25.91 6.87 32.05
CA LEU A 622 25.16 5.92 32.88
C LEU A 622 24.16 5.10 32.05
N ILE A 623 23.54 5.71 31.04
CA ILE A 623 22.68 4.99 30.08
C ILE A 623 23.50 3.96 29.31
N LEU A 624 24.67 4.35 28.76
CA LEU A 624 25.57 3.41 28.08
C LEU A 624 25.99 2.27 29.00
N GLY A 625 26.33 2.58 30.26
CA GLY A 625 26.65 1.58 31.28
C GLY A 625 25.53 0.59 31.56
N PHE A 626 24.27 1.04 31.58
CA PHE A 626 23.10 0.17 31.73
C PHE A 626 22.92 -0.72 30.49
N VAL A 627 22.88 -0.11 29.31
CA VAL A 627 22.59 -0.82 28.04
C VAL A 627 23.68 -1.85 27.73
N TRP A 628 24.94 -1.53 28.00
CA TRP A 628 26.06 -2.49 27.92
C TRP A 628 25.81 -3.71 28.82
N GLN A 629 25.47 -3.49 30.09
CA GLN A 629 25.21 -4.59 31.03
C GLN A 629 24.00 -5.44 30.61
N ALA A 630 22.97 -4.82 30.05
CA ALA A 630 21.83 -5.54 29.48
C ALA A 630 22.25 -6.41 28.28
N MET A 631 23.10 -5.89 27.39
CA MET A 631 23.64 -6.65 26.26
C MET A 631 24.50 -7.84 26.70
N GLU A 632 25.38 -7.62 27.68
CA GLU A 632 26.22 -8.65 28.26
C GLU A 632 25.40 -9.74 28.98
N TYR A 633 24.37 -9.34 29.73
CA TYR A 633 23.43 -10.27 30.35
C TYR A 633 22.69 -11.09 29.28
N HIS A 634 22.21 -10.44 28.21
CA HIS A 634 21.48 -11.10 27.14
C HIS A 634 22.27 -12.25 26.50
N ILE A 635 23.53 -12.02 26.13
CA ILE A 635 24.35 -13.07 25.51
C ILE A 635 24.61 -14.23 26.50
N LYS A 636 24.93 -13.92 27.77
CA LYS A 636 25.16 -14.94 28.81
C LYS A 636 23.90 -15.75 29.10
N THR A 637 22.73 -15.13 29.08
CA THR A 637 21.44 -15.79 29.23
C THR A 637 21.14 -16.72 28.06
N ILE A 638 21.39 -16.30 26.81
CA ILE A 638 21.23 -17.17 25.64
C ILE A 638 22.15 -18.39 25.76
N LEU A 639 23.42 -18.17 26.09
CA LEU A 639 24.38 -19.27 26.24
C LEU A 639 24.00 -20.22 27.40
N THR A 640 23.43 -19.68 28.49
CA THR A 640 22.94 -20.51 29.61
C THR A 640 21.73 -21.33 29.17
N LYS A 641 20.77 -20.74 28.45
CA LYS A 641 19.57 -21.42 27.92
C LYS A 641 19.92 -22.53 26.92
N LEU A 642 21.01 -22.36 26.16
CA LEU A 642 21.50 -23.38 25.23
C LEU A 642 22.27 -24.53 25.93
N ASN A 643 22.34 -24.53 27.26
CA ASN A 643 23.09 -25.50 28.07
C ASN A 643 24.51 -25.72 27.53
N VAL A 644 25.18 -24.64 27.09
CA VAL A 644 26.53 -24.75 26.53
C VAL A 644 27.49 -25.35 27.58
N ILE A 645 27.21 -25.09 28.85
CA ILE A 645 27.91 -25.60 30.03
C ILE A 645 26.89 -26.24 30.98
N GLN A 646 27.23 -27.41 31.55
CA GLN A 646 26.31 -28.24 32.35
C GLN A 646 25.95 -27.67 33.73
N SER A 647 26.58 -26.57 34.19
CA SER A 647 26.31 -26.02 35.52
C SER A 647 26.40 -24.49 35.60
N GLY A 648 25.30 -23.84 35.98
CA GLY A 648 25.29 -22.48 36.50
C GLY A 648 25.28 -21.34 35.47
N ARG A 649 25.44 -20.10 35.97
CA ARG A 649 25.56 -18.88 35.14
C ARG A 649 26.94 -18.85 34.48
N ILE A 650 26.96 -18.59 33.17
CA ILE A 650 28.20 -18.50 32.39
C ILE A 650 29.00 -17.27 32.77
N THR A 651 30.28 -17.48 33.07
CA THR A 651 31.25 -16.42 33.38
C THR A 651 32.18 -16.16 32.19
N ASP A 652 32.87 -15.02 32.20
CA ASP A 652 33.85 -14.65 31.17
C ASP A 652 34.97 -15.70 31.04
N LYS A 653 35.38 -16.27 32.17
CA LYS A 653 36.41 -17.31 32.22
C LYS A 653 35.96 -18.58 31.51
N ASP A 654 34.68 -18.92 31.62
CA ASP A 654 34.12 -20.09 30.96
C ASP A 654 34.11 -19.91 29.43
N ILE A 655 33.78 -18.71 28.96
CA ILE A 655 33.81 -18.37 27.53
C ILE A 655 35.25 -18.46 26.98
N VAL A 656 36.23 -17.93 27.72
CA VAL A 656 37.66 -18.03 27.35
C VAL A 656 38.11 -19.49 27.31
N THR A 657 37.75 -20.28 28.33
CA THR A 657 38.11 -21.70 28.41
C THR A 657 37.53 -22.47 27.22
N TRP A 658 36.25 -22.25 26.91
CA TRP A 658 35.62 -22.84 25.73
C TRP A 658 36.36 -22.48 24.44
N ALA A 659 36.67 -21.20 24.23
CA ALA A 659 37.31 -20.75 23.00
C ALA A 659 38.68 -21.39 22.80
N ASN A 660 39.52 -21.40 23.85
CA ASN A 660 40.83 -22.03 23.80
C ASN A 660 40.74 -23.54 23.53
N THR A 661 39.86 -24.26 24.24
CA THR A 661 39.67 -25.69 24.03
C THR A 661 39.16 -26.00 22.62
N LYS A 662 38.28 -25.15 22.07
CA LYS A 662 37.75 -25.33 20.71
C LYS A 662 38.87 -25.17 19.67
N ILE A 663 39.70 -24.14 19.80
CA ILE A 663 40.85 -23.90 18.91
C ILE A 663 41.88 -25.04 19.01
N GLU A 664 42.19 -25.48 20.22
CA GLU A 664 43.10 -26.61 20.47
C GLU A 664 42.59 -27.91 19.82
N SER A 665 41.28 -28.19 19.95
CA SER A 665 40.66 -29.37 19.33
C SER A 665 40.70 -29.37 17.80
N ALA A 666 40.83 -28.18 17.18
CA ALA A 666 41.01 -28.02 15.74
C ALA A 666 42.49 -28.04 15.30
N GLY A 667 43.43 -28.33 16.21
CA GLY A 667 44.86 -28.44 15.93
C GLY A 667 45.57 -27.09 15.76
N LYS A 668 44.99 -26.00 16.27
CA LYS A 668 45.55 -24.65 16.22
C LYS A 668 46.23 -24.29 17.55
N GLN A 669 47.17 -23.35 17.50
CA GLN A 669 48.05 -23.01 18.64
C GLN A 669 47.65 -21.70 19.33
N SER A 670 46.77 -20.90 18.73
CA SER A 670 46.33 -19.63 19.29
C SER A 670 45.54 -19.85 20.58
N SER A 671 45.87 -19.12 21.65
CA SER A 671 45.15 -19.16 22.92
C SER A 671 45.28 -17.82 23.65
N ILE A 672 44.30 -17.52 24.51
CA ILE A 672 44.29 -16.29 25.31
C ILE A 672 44.02 -16.60 26.79
N PRO A 673 44.65 -15.90 27.74
CA PRO A 673 44.34 -16.03 29.16
C PRO A 673 43.08 -15.25 29.55
N ASN A 674 42.75 -14.16 28.84
CA ASN A 674 41.57 -13.32 29.05
C ASN A 674 41.36 -12.35 27.86
N PHE A 675 40.21 -11.67 27.83
CA PHE A 675 39.85 -10.73 26.75
C PHE A 675 40.64 -9.40 26.72
N LYS A 676 41.62 -9.20 27.61
CA LYS A 676 42.54 -8.04 27.60
C LYS A 676 43.91 -8.37 27.05
N ASP A 677 44.12 -9.61 26.59
CA ASP A 677 45.40 -10.03 26.03
C ASP A 677 45.72 -9.28 24.73
N ARG A 678 46.92 -8.73 24.65
CA ARG A 678 47.41 -7.99 23.48
C ARG A 678 47.58 -8.88 22.25
N SER A 679 47.73 -10.20 22.42
CA SER A 679 47.78 -11.14 21.30
C SER A 679 46.54 -11.10 20.40
N LEU A 680 45.39 -10.64 20.93
CA LEU A 680 44.14 -10.45 20.18
C LEU A 680 44.22 -9.41 19.07
N GLN A 681 45.17 -8.46 19.16
CA GLN A 681 45.31 -7.33 18.24
C GLN A 681 45.48 -7.77 16.78
N ASN A 682 46.16 -8.89 16.53
CA ASN A 682 46.44 -9.36 15.17
C ASN A 682 45.24 -10.06 14.49
N GLY A 683 44.14 -10.27 15.20
CA GLY A 683 42.92 -10.92 14.72
C GLY A 683 43.00 -12.43 14.49
N ILE A 684 44.20 -13.04 14.55
CA ILE A 684 44.43 -14.45 14.21
C ILE A 684 43.65 -15.38 15.15
N PHE A 685 43.60 -15.07 16.45
CA PHE A 685 42.82 -15.84 17.42
C PHE A 685 41.35 -15.98 17.01
N LEU A 686 40.72 -14.89 16.55
CA LEU A 686 39.32 -14.92 16.12
C LEU A 686 39.15 -15.70 14.83
N ILE A 687 40.09 -15.60 13.90
CA ILE A 687 40.05 -16.37 12.64
C ILE A 687 40.22 -17.87 12.91
N ASP A 688 41.17 -18.25 13.77
CA ASP A 688 41.36 -19.64 14.22
C ASP A 688 40.13 -20.17 14.96
N LEU A 689 39.45 -19.33 15.74
CA LEU A 689 38.19 -19.69 16.39
C LEU A 689 37.08 -19.94 15.36
N VAL A 690 36.89 -19.05 14.38
CA VAL A 690 35.90 -19.31 13.31
C VAL A 690 36.25 -20.57 12.54
N TYR A 691 37.54 -20.84 12.28
CA TYR A 691 38.00 -22.06 11.61
C TYR A 691 37.58 -23.31 12.38
N SER A 692 37.74 -23.28 13.70
CA SER A 692 37.37 -24.40 14.56
C SER A 692 35.86 -24.70 14.59
N ILE A 693 35.03 -23.74 14.15
CA ILE A 693 33.57 -23.87 14.05
C ILE A 693 33.16 -24.28 12.64
N SER A 694 33.65 -23.57 11.62
CA SER A 694 33.37 -23.83 10.22
C SER A 694 34.65 -23.74 9.38
N PRO A 695 35.38 -24.86 9.21
CA PRO A 695 36.63 -24.87 8.46
C PRO A 695 36.49 -24.43 7.00
N LYS A 696 35.34 -24.75 6.36
CA LYS A 696 35.07 -24.43 4.95
C LYS A 696 34.89 -22.93 4.70
N ALA A 697 34.48 -22.16 5.70
CA ALA A 697 34.17 -20.74 5.52
C ALA A 697 35.43 -19.87 5.31
N ILE A 698 36.63 -20.42 5.58
CA ILE A 698 37.89 -19.67 5.70
C ILE A 698 38.90 -20.06 4.64
N ASN A 699 39.56 -19.06 4.09
CA ASN A 699 40.73 -19.23 3.24
C ASN A 699 41.96 -18.60 3.92
N TYR A 700 42.87 -19.45 4.41
CA TYR A 700 44.08 -19.00 5.11
C TYR A 700 45.05 -18.20 4.23
N ASN A 701 44.94 -18.29 2.90
CA ASN A 701 45.79 -17.53 1.97
C ASN A 701 45.54 -16.01 2.06
N PHE A 702 44.41 -15.59 2.65
CA PHE A 702 44.08 -14.18 2.83
C PHE A 702 44.59 -13.60 4.16
N ILE A 703 45.09 -14.43 5.06
CA ILE A 703 45.51 -14.01 6.40
C ILE A 703 46.94 -13.50 6.34
N GLN A 704 47.15 -12.32 6.91
CA GLN A 704 48.47 -11.68 7.03
C GLN A 704 49.08 -11.98 8.39
N SER A 705 50.38 -11.73 8.55
CA SER A 705 51.09 -11.99 9.81
C SER A 705 50.58 -11.16 10.98
N GLY A 706 50.01 -9.97 10.72
CA GLY A 706 49.52 -9.07 11.75
C GLY A 706 50.66 -8.39 12.51
N ASN A 707 51.77 -8.10 11.83
CA ASN A 707 52.94 -7.43 12.40
C ASN A 707 52.88 -5.90 12.30
N SER A 708 52.00 -5.38 11.44
CA SER A 708 51.76 -3.94 11.26
C SER A 708 50.30 -3.61 11.55
N ASP A 709 50.01 -2.34 11.89
CA ASP A 709 48.64 -1.89 12.17
C ASP A 709 47.70 -2.12 10.98
N GLU A 710 48.19 -1.98 9.75
CA GLU A 710 47.43 -2.26 8.52
C GLU A 710 47.11 -3.75 8.38
N GLU A 711 48.08 -4.64 8.65
CA GLU A 711 47.84 -6.08 8.64
C GLU A 711 46.86 -6.51 9.73
N CYS A 712 46.99 -5.95 10.94
CA CYS A 712 46.03 -6.19 12.03
C CYS A 712 44.62 -5.75 11.62
N MET A 713 44.47 -4.59 11.00
CA MET A 713 43.18 -4.07 10.54
C MET A 713 42.56 -4.96 9.46
N ASN A 714 43.36 -5.39 8.48
CA ASN A 714 42.92 -6.29 7.41
C ASN A 714 42.48 -7.65 7.95
N ASN A 715 43.22 -8.21 8.90
CA ASN A 715 42.84 -9.46 9.57
C ASN A 715 41.56 -9.28 10.41
N ALA A 716 41.43 -8.18 11.14
CA ALA A 716 40.23 -7.89 11.95
C ALA A 716 38.98 -7.72 11.07
N LEU A 717 39.09 -7.02 9.94
CA LEU A 717 38.00 -6.86 8.97
C LEU A 717 37.58 -8.20 8.36
N TYR A 718 38.56 -9.05 8.01
CA TYR A 718 38.29 -10.39 7.52
C TYR A 718 37.61 -11.25 8.60
N ALA A 719 38.11 -11.21 9.84
CA ALA A 719 37.53 -11.95 10.97
C ALA A 719 36.07 -11.59 11.22
N ILE A 720 35.73 -10.29 11.26
CA ILE A 720 34.33 -9.85 11.43
C ILE A 720 33.43 -10.33 10.30
N SER A 721 33.92 -10.25 9.06
CA SER A 721 33.18 -10.72 7.90
C SER A 721 32.95 -12.24 7.97
N LEU A 722 33.95 -13.01 8.37
CA LEU A 722 33.82 -14.46 8.60
C LEU A 722 32.82 -14.80 9.71
N CYS A 723 32.87 -14.08 10.84
CA CYS A 723 31.88 -14.26 11.92
C CYS A 723 30.45 -14.05 11.39
N ARG A 724 30.22 -12.98 10.63
CA ARG A 724 28.90 -12.68 10.04
C ARG A 724 28.47 -13.72 9.00
N LYS A 725 29.41 -14.23 8.21
CA LYS A 725 29.20 -15.28 7.21
C LYS A 725 28.69 -16.59 7.82
N ILE A 726 29.22 -16.98 8.97
CA ILE A 726 28.75 -18.19 9.68
C ILE A 726 27.47 -17.96 10.51
N GLY A 727 26.90 -16.75 10.48
CA GLY A 727 25.62 -16.43 11.11
C GLY A 727 25.70 -15.62 12.40
N ALA A 728 26.89 -15.21 12.86
CA ALA A 728 27.03 -14.44 14.09
C ALA A 728 26.59 -12.98 13.91
N SER A 729 25.79 -12.46 14.85
CA SER A 729 25.30 -11.08 14.80
C SER A 729 26.27 -10.14 15.50
N ILE A 730 27.33 -9.75 14.78
CA ILE A 730 28.44 -8.96 15.34
C ILE A 730 28.23 -7.46 15.21
N PHE A 731 28.26 -6.76 16.35
CA PHE A 731 28.19 -5.29 16.45
C PHE A 731 29.55 -4.59 16.61
N ALA A 732 30.62 -5.36 16.81
CA ALA A 732 31.99 -4.85 16.91
C ALA A 732 32.52 -4.34 15.57
N LEU A 733 33.45 -3.38 15.66
CA LEU A 733 34.23 -2.83 14.56
C LEU A 733 35.61 -3.49 14.48
N PRO A 734 36.28 -3.49 13.31
CA PRO A 734 37.66 -3.97 13.19
C PRO A 734 38.61 -3.27 14.17
N GLU A 735 38.43 -1.97 14.37
CA GLU A 735 39.19 -1.17 15.32
C GLU A 735 39.01 -1.65 16.77
N ASP A 736 37.83 -2.20 17.14
CA ASP A 736 37.60 -2.72 18.48
C ASP A 736 38.47 -3.95 18.77
N ILE A 737 38.81 -4.73 17.73
CA ILE A 737 39.69 -5.90 17.83
C ILE A 737 41.15 -5.42 17.95
N VAL A 738 41.58 -4.53 17.05
CA VAL A 738 42.96 -4.00 17.03
C VAL A 738 43.28 -3.22 18.31
N GLU A 739 42.33 -2.44 18.84
CA GLU A 739 42.47 -1.72 20.11
C GLU A 739 42.25 -2.61 21.36
N VAL A 740 41.94 -3.90 21.17
CA VAL A 740 41.69 -4.89 22.24
C VAL A 740 40.60 -4.41 23.22
N LYS A 741 39.44 -4.01 22.68
CA LYS A 741 38.26 -3.66 23.48
C LYS A 741 37.63 -4.92 24.04
N SER A 742 38.07 -5.32 25.24
CA SER A 742 37.69 -6.58 25.89
C SER A 742 36.18 -6.84 25.93
N LYS A 743 35.38 -5.79 26.18
CA LYS A 743 33.92 -5.83 26.13
C LYS A 743 33.39 -6.33 24.78
N MET A 744 33.81 -5.69 23.70
CA MET A 744 33.34 -6.03 22.35
C MET A 744 33.81 -7.42 21.93
N ILE A 745 35.06 -7.78 22.25
CA ILE A 745 35.62 -9.10 21.95
C ILE A 745 34.86 -10.21 22.70
N LEU A 746 34.49 -9.99 23.97
CA LEU A 746 33.66 -10.93 24.72
C LEU A 746 32.35 -11.23 24.01
N ILE A 747 31.66 -10.20 23.51
CA ILE A 747 30.41 -10.37 22.75
C ILE A 747 30.66 -11.17 21.47
N VAL A 748 31.74 -10.88 20.73
CA VAL A 748 32.09 -11.61 19.50
C VAL A 748 32.29 -13.10 19.79
N VAL A 749 33.10 -13.43 20.81
CA VAL A 749 33.37 -14.84 21.17
C VAL A 749 32.12 -15.52 21.73
N GLY A 750 31.29 -14.80 22.50
CA GLY A 750 30.01 -15.30 22.98
C GLY A 750 29.02 -15.62 21.84
N GLU A 751 28.94 -14.76 20.82
CA GLU A 751 28.14 -15.03 19.63
C GLU A 751 28.67 -16.23 18.84
N LEU A 752 29.99 -16.38 18.71
CA LEU A 752 30.59 -17.56 18.08
C LEU A 752 30.27 -18.86 18.84
N MET A 753 30.30 -18.81 20.18
CA MET A 753 29.90 -19.93 21.05
C MET A 753 28.44 -20.31 20.85
N ARG A 754 27.56 -19.31 20.71
CA ARG A 754 26.14 -19.52 20.39
C ARG A 754 25.98 -20.21 19.04
N ILE A 755 26.67 -19.73 18.01
CA ILE A 755 26.61 -20.30 16.66
C ILE A 755 27.14 -21.73 16.62
N ASP A 756 28.27 -22.03 17.25
CA ASP A 756 28.82 -23.39 17.33
C ASP A 756 27.79 -24.37 17.89
N LYS A 757 27.06 -23.98 18.94
CA LYS A 757 26.01 -24.84 19.50
C LYS A 757 24.81 -25.01 18.60
N LEU A 758 24.37 -23.96 17.92
CA LEU A 758 23.25 -24.05 16.97
C LEU A 758 23.58 -24.91 15.76
N ILE A 759 24.82 -24.86 15.27
CA ILE A 759 25.28 -25.71 14.17
C ILE A 759 25.31 -27.18 14.61
N ASN A 760 25.83 -27.48 15.80
CA ASN A 760 25.93 -28.85 16.31
C ASN A 760 24.61 -29.45 16.83
N GLN A 761 23.52 -28.67 16.92
CA GLN A 761 22.18 -29.14 17.29
C GLN A 761 21.33 -29.56 16.08
N LYS A 762 21.68 -29.11 14.88
CA LYS A 762 21.08 -29.54 13.61
C LYS A 762 21.80 -30.79 13.11
#